data_AF-A0AB36K428-F1
#
_entry.id   AF-A0AB36K428-F1
#
_cell.length_a   1.000
_cell.length_b   1.000
_cell.length_c   1.000
_cell.angle_alpha   90.00
_cell.angle_beta   90.00
_cell.angle_gamma   90.00
#
_symmetry.space_group_name_H-M   'P 1'
#
loop_
_entity.id
_entity.type
_entity.pdbx_description
1 polymer ?
#
loop_
_entity_poly.entity_id
_entity_poly.type
_entity_poly.pdbx_seq_one_letter_code
_entity_poly.pdbx_strand_id
1 'polypeptide(L)'
;MNPFVILCIDQDPFVVEQLSHDLAPFRDVFDLCSAETPDDAYTMLDDFEANEQQVALLICHNLAGDHQGIDLLVNVDNHAASQGARTVLLSEAPQYDIILQAVNEGRLNYCMHKPWRAEEMQRVAEKELTTYVLRYCQHDLLRYTEVLDHRTLLDAQVEREISQFQAQLLAPGETDKAAVADRVIAGLYAFFEGNDESRACRTYSANHVLTKENQDNAFLWFITDGDVGLYKTDDEGQEHHVSTLSSGSLIGSMSFVTGDVSFSTGRTLTRTQVIKIDHALFSKIMTSRSELLPLFIQYLLLHFNQRLKRSIDTEIQLQQTLASLDEANRQLLEKEKMALLGQLVAGVAHELNNPVSAILRNSDALADALEEVAKTPLASASREQALSLLQTNRESTPLSTATARTYTRTLSDVTGDKRIARDLVNIGLYQPEDIQAWQQHLGKAFSRELTIWKQYARCGRLLRSNHVCAARIADLVKSLRTYARQDSEQRQRTRIIENIDDTLTLFEHRLKPHQLEKRYDWVPDIIAQPSALAQVWTNLIANALDAMQTPGTLTVTVKTLNDQASGTIEVSISDTGTGMTPEQQEKMFALNYTTKREGHFGLGIGLTMCQTIIHEQGGDIQVRSQPGIGTTMAVTLPIELPASVSKEPQR
;
A
#
# COMPACT_ATOMS: atom_id res chain seq x y z
N MET A 1 -6.60 36.00 61.29
CA MET A 1 -7.42 34.78 61.45
C MET A 1 -7.07 33.87 60.31
N ASN A 2 -6.70 32.66 60.63
CA ASN A 2 -6.40 31.64 59.64
C ASN A 2 -7.70 31.03 59.11
N PRO A 3 -7.73 30.53 57.87
CA PRO A 3 -8.95 29.93 57.30
C PRO A 3 -9.31 28.61 58.00
N PHE A 4 -8.34 27.97 58.66
CA PHE A 4 -8.49 26.68 59.30
C PHE A 4 -8.25 26.73 60.80
N VAL A 5 -9.07 25.99 61.55
CA VAL A 5 -9.08 25.96 63.03
C VAL A 5 -8.80 24.55 63.54
N ILE A 6 -8.07 24.45 64.65
CA ILE A 6 -7.95 23.24 65.47
C ILE A 6 -8.79 23.44 66.72
N LEU A 7 -9.82 22.62 66.91
CA LEU A 7 -10.74 22.69 68.03
C LEU A 7 -10.49 21.53 69.00
N CYS A 8 -10.10 21.84 70.23
CA CYS A 8 -9.85 20.89 71.31
C CYS A 8 -11.01 20.92 72.32
N ILE A 9 -11.51 19.76 72.72
CA ILE A 9 -12.65 19.64 73.64
C ILE A 9 -12.29 18.69 74.77
N ASP A 10 -12.08 19.24 75.97
CA ASP A 10 -11.86 18.49 77.20
C ASP A 10 -12.30 19.33 78.41
N GLN A 11 -12.90 18.69 79.40
CA GLN A 11 -13.31 19.33 80.66
C GLN A 11 -12.16 19.48 81.66
N ASP A 12 -11.05 18.76 81.46
CA ASP A 12 -9.86 18.86 82.29
C ASP A 12 -8.95 20.03 81.82
N PRO A 13 -8.81 21.11 82.60
CA PRO A 13 -7.97 22.25 82.23
C PRO A 13 -6.50 21.86 82.01
N PHE A 14 -6.01 20.83 82.70
CA PHE A 14 -4.64 20.36 82.54
C PHE A 14 -4.42 19.72 81.16
N VAL A 15 -5.42 18.98 80.67
CA VAL A 15 -5.37 18.38 79.34
C VAL A 15 -5.47 19.45 78.26
N VAL A 16 -6.35 20.44 78.43
CA VAL A 16 -6.46 21.58 77.51
C VAL A 16 -5.15 22.35 77.43
N GLU A 17 -4.50 22.61 78.58
CA GLU A 17 -3.19 23.28 78.62
C GLU A 17 -2.10 22.43 77.95
N GLN A 18 -2.09 21.12 78.17
CA GLN A 18 -1.16 20.19 77.53
C GLN A 18 -1.34 20.14 76.01
N LEU A 19 -2.57 20.01 75.51
CA LEU A 19 -2.87 20.06 74.07
C LEU A 19 -2.47 21.41 73.46
N SER A 20 -2.71 22.50 74.21
CA SER A 20 -2.36 23.85 73.79
C SER A 20 -0.85 24.05 73.65
N HIS A 21 -0.07 23.38 74.50
CA HIS A 21 1.39 23.34 74.42
C HIS A 21 1.88 22.43 73.28
N ASP A 22 1.36 21.20 73.20
CA ASP A 22 1.78 20.21 72.20
C ASP A 22 1.50 20.68 70.76
N LEU A 23 0.40 21.41 70.54
CA LEU A 23 -0.01 21.94 69.24
C LEU A 23 0.49 23.36 68.95
N ALA A 24 1.32 23.94 69.82
CA ALA A 24 1.88 25.28 69.62
C ALA A 24 2.59 25.47 68.25
N PRO A 25 3.31 24.49 67.68
CA PRO A 25 3.94 24.63 66.36
C PRO A 25 2.98 24.95 65.21
N PHE A 26 1.69 24.61 65.35
CA PHE A 26 0.68 24.80 64.30
C PHE A 26 0.02 26.19 64.31
N ARG A 27 0.27 27.02 65.33
CA ARG A 27 -0.44 28.30 65.55
C ARG A 27 -0.20 29.36 64.47
N ASP A 28 0.92 29.29 63.75
CA ASP A 28 1.26 30.26 62.72
C ASP A 28 0.36 30.12 61.47
N VAL A 29 -0.19 28.92 61.26
CA VAL A 29 -1.00 28.58 60.08
C VAL A 29 -2.42 28.09 60.43
N PHE A 30 -2.68 27.69 61.66
CA PHE A 30 -4.00 27.29 62.17
C PHE A 30 -4.37 28.08 63.43
N ASP A 31 -5.64 28.49 63.55
CA ASP A 31 -6.14 29.08 64.80
C ASP A 31 -6.47 27.95 65.79
N LEU A 32 -6.01 28.06 67.04
CA LEU A 32 -6.19 27.04 68.06
C LEU A 32 -7.25 27.48 69.08
N CYS A 33 -8.33 26.71 69.21
CA CYS A 33 -9.45 26.99 70.09
C CYS A 33 -9.74 25.80 71.01
N SER A 34 -10.27 26.08 72.20
CA SER A 34 -10.63 25.05 73.19
C SER A 34 -12.01 25.30 73.77
N ALA A 35 -12.82 24.24 73.88
CA ALA A 35 -14.13 24.26 74.52
C ALA A 35 -14.17 23.29 75.70
N GLU A 36 -14.83 23.68 76.79
CA GLU A 36 -14.96 22.85 78.00
C GLU A 36 -16.14 21.88 77.88
N THR A 37 -17.23 22.28 77.21
CA THR A 37 -18.43 21.46 77.05
C THR A 37 -18.82 21.26 75.57
N PRO A 38 -19.61 20.22 75.25
CA PRO A 38 -20.23 20.04 73.94
C PRO A 38 -21.04 21.25 73.45
N ASP A 39 -21.80 21.89 74.35
CA ASP A 39 -22.63 23.06 74.02
C ASP A 39 -21.76 24.29 73.67
N ASP A 40 -20.63 24.47 74.36
CA ASP A 40 -19.65 25.51 74.04
C ASP A 40 -19.03 25.25 72.66
N ALA A 41 -18.75 23.98 72.33
CA ALA A 41 -18.21 23.61 71.03
C ALA A 41 -19.19 23.92 69.89
N TYR A 42 -20.49 23.65 70.06
CA TYR A 42 -21.50 24.04 69.06
C TYR A 42 -21.60 25.55 68.89
N THR A 43 -21.53 26.32 69.98
CA THR A 43 -21.52 27.79 69.91
C THR A 43 -20.29 28.30 69.16
N MET A 44 -19.11 27.71 69.38
CA MET A 44 -17.91 28.05 68.62
C MET A 44 -18.01 27.68 67.14
N LEU A 45 -18.67 26.57 66.80
CA LEU A 45 -18.90 26.17 65.40
C LEU A 45 -19.78 27.18 64.67
N ASP A 46 -20.83 27.72 65.32
CA ASP A 46 -21.65 28.81 64.78
C ASP A 46 -20.80 30.08 64.53
N ASP A 47 -19.92 30.43 65.48
CA ASP A 47 -19.00 31.57 65.34
C ASP A 47 -17.98 31.36 64.21
N PHE A 48 -17.46 30.15 64.03
CA PHE A 48 -16.54 29.84 62.93
C PHE A 48 -17.25 29.92 61.58
N GLU A 49 -18.50 29.45 61.49
CA GLU A 49 -19.31 29.59 60.27
C GLU A 49 -19.54 31.07 59.93
N ALA A 50 -19.88 31.89 60.91
CA ALA A 50 -20.08 33.33 60.72
C ALA A 50 -18.79 34.06 60.27
N ASN A 51 -17.63 33.52 60.62
CA ASN A 51 -16.31 34.07 60.26
C ASN A 51 -15.66 33.40 59.04
N GLU A 52 -16.39 32.55 58.31
CA GLU A 52 -15.89 31.76 57.17
C GLU A 52 -14.66 30.87 57.50
N GLN A 53 -14.54 30.44 58.76
CA GLN A 53 -13.50 29.52 59.21
C GLN A 53 -13.99 28.07 59.16
N GLN A 54 -13.06 27.16 58.85
CA GLN A 54 -13.33 25.73 58.78
C GLN A 54 -12.51 24.98 59.82
N VAL A 55 -13.12 24.07 60.57
CA VAL A 55 -12.42 23.20 61.51
C VAL A 55 -11.68 22.12 60.74
N ALA A 56 -10.35 22.14 60.79
CA ALA A 56 -9.50 21.17 60.12
C ALA A 56 -9.24 19.93 60.99
N LEU A 57 -9.14 20.12 62.30
CA LEU A 57 -8.88 19.05 63.27
C LEU A 57 -9.71 19.27 64.53
N LEU A 58 -10.45 18.25 64.93
CA LEU A 58 -11.22 18.17 66.16
C LEU A 58 -10.57 17.12 67.08
N ILE A 59 -10.15 17.53 68.26
CA ILE A 59 -9.63 16.62 69.29
C ILE A 59 -10.63 16.61 70.43
N CYS A 60 -11.17 15.45 70.76
CA CYS A 60 -12.12 15.33 71.86
C CYS A 60 -11.74 14.20 72.81
N HIS A 61 -12.13 14.35 74.06
CA HIS A 61 -11.98 13.32 75.07
C HIS A 61 -13.32 12.64 75.38
N ASN A 62 -13.28 11.32 75.59
CA ASN A 62 -14.42 10.57 76.10
C ASN A 62 -14.22 10.24 77.59
N LEU A 63 -15.03 10.86 78.46
CA LEU A 63 -15.10 10.52 79.88
C LEU A 63 -15.87 9.21 80.09
N ALA A 64 -15.40 8.39 81.04
CA ALA A 64 -16.04 7.12 81.36
C ALA A 64 -17.46 7.32 81.94
N GLY A 65 -18.49 6.99 81.15
CA GLY A 65 -19.89 6.91 81.59
C GLY A 65 -20.84 7.90 80.92
N ASP A 66 -20.34 8.87 80.16
CA ASP A 66 -21.14 9.86 79.44
C ASP A 66 -20.77 9.79 77.94
N HIS A 67 -21.69 9.33 77.09
CA HIS A 67 -21.41 9.06 75.67
C HIS A 67 -21.32 10.36 74.83
N GLN A 68 -21.33 11.53 75.48
CA GLN A 68 -21.42 12.86 74.85
C GLN A 68 -20.26 13.17 73.90
N GLY A 69 -19.02 12.74 74.21
CA GLY A 69 -17.87 12.99 73.34
C GLY A 69 -17.94 12.23 72.00
N ILE A 70 -18.53 11.03 72.01
CA ILE A 70 -18.74 10.23 70.80
C ILE A 70 -19.97 10.73 70.04
N ASP A 71 -21.06 11.09 70.73
CA ASP A 71 -22.23 11.69 70.08
C ASP A 71 -21.89 13.02 69.40
N LEU A 72 -21.00 13.80 70.00
CA LEU A 72 -20.43 14.99 69.38
C LEU A 72 -19.65 14.62 68.11
N LEU A 73 -18.72 13.66 68.17
CA LEU A 73 -17.99 13.19 66.98
C LEU A 73 -18.90 12.69 65.86
N VAL A 74 -20.01 12.05 66.20
CA VAL A 74 -20.99 11.55 65.22
C VAL A 74 -21.76 12.69 64.56
N ASN A 75 -22.02 13.78 65.29
CA ASN A 75 -22.87 14.88 64.85
C ASN A 75 -22.11 16.11 64.33
N VAL A 76 -20.82 16.25 64.60
CA VAL A 76 -20.01 17.42 64.19
C VAL A 76 -19.90 17.53 62.67
N ASP A 77 -19.92 16.42 61.93
CA ASP A 77 -19.88 16.45 60.46
C ASP A 77 -21.18 16.99 59.82
N ASN A 78 -22.26 17.15 60.60
CA ASN A 78 -23.52 17.77 60.15
C ASN A 78 -23.47 19.31 60.16
N HIS A 79 -22.44 19.92 60.76
CA HIS A 79 -22.29 21.37 60.86
C HIS A 79 -21.40 21.89 59.72
N ALA A 80 -21.77 23.02 59.10
CA ALA A 80 -21.10 23.51 57.90
C ALA A 80 -19.63 23.89 58.16
N ALA A 81 -19.34 24.49 59.32
CA ALA A 81 -17.97 24.84 59.75
C ALA A 81 -17.03 23.64 59.99
N SER A 82 -17.54 22.44 60.21
CA SER A 82 -16.72 21.25 60.54
C SER A 82 -16.88 20.11 59.55
N GLN A 83 -17.46 20.40 58.38
CA GLN A 83 -17.67 19.41 57.35
C GLN A 83 -16.34 18.84 56.84
N GLY A 84 -16.15 17.54 57.02
CA GLY A 84 -14.94 16.82 56.64
C GLY A 84 -13.74 17.04 57.57
N ALA A 85 -13.94 17.65 58.74
CA ALA A 85 -12.92 17.83 59.76
C ALA A 85 -12.29 16.49 60.15
N ARG A 86 -10.99 16.50 60.45
CA ARG A 86 -10.32 15.29 60.93
C ARG A 86 -10.55 15.14 62.42
N THR A 87 -10.83 13.93 62.89
CA THR A 87 -11.23 13.69 64.27
C THR A 87 -10.24 12.80 65.01
N VAL A 88 -9.84 13.24 66.20
CA VAL A 88 -8.96 12.51 67.12
C VAL A 88 -9.68 12.31 68.44
N LEU A 89 -9.77 11.06 68.88
CA LEU A 89 -10.36 10.69 70.16
C LEU A 89 -9.26 10.37 71.19
N LEU A 90 -9.31 11.04 72.35
CA LEU A 90 -8.46 10.75 73.50
C LEU A 90 -9.21 9.81 74.46
N SER A 91 -8.66 8.63 74.74
CA SER A 91 -9.31 7.60 75.56
C SER A 91 -8.45 7.16 76.76
N GLU A 92 -9.07 6.96 77.92
CA GLU A 92 -8.44 6.48 79.16
C GLU A 92 -8.50 4.95 79.34
N ALA A 93 -9.46 4.27 78.69
CA ALA A 93 -9.62 2.82 78.75
C ALA A 93 -10.03 2.28 77.36
N PRO A 94 -9.56 1.09 76.95
CA PRO A 94 -9.90 0.54 75.64
C PRO A 94 -11.37 0.06 75.61
N GLN A 95 -12.29 0.98 75.31
CA GLN A 95 -13.70 0.70 75.05
C GLN A 95 -13.88 0.28 73.59
N TYR A 96 -13.54 -0.98 73.30
CA TYR A 96 -13.46 -1.51 71.94
C TYR A 96 -14.76 -1.37 71.13
N ASP A 97 -15.93 -1.57 71.75
CA ASP A 97 -17.21 -1.58 71.04
C ASP A 97 -17.59 -0.23 70.43
N ILE A 98 -17.29 0.86 71.14
CA ILE A 98 -17.68 2.21 70.73
C ILE A 98 -16.66 2.81 69.74
N ILE A 99 -15.38 2.51 69.93
CA ILE A 99 -14.33 2.85 68.95
C ILE A 99 -14.62 2.14 67.62
N LEU A 100 -15.03 0.86 67.65
CA LEU A 100 -15.45 0.12 66.47
C LEU A 100 -16.64 0.75 65.74
N GLN A 101 -17.62 1.28 66.48
CA GLN A 101 -18.76 1.98 65.88
C GLN A 101 -18.34 3.29 65.19
N ALA A 102 -17.56 4.14 65.87
CA ALA A 102 -17.10 5.41 65.31
C ALA A 102 -16.17 5.23 64.09
N VAL A 103 -15.36 4.16 64.09
CA VAL A 103 -14.53 3.76 62.95
C VAL A 103 -15.37 3.21 61.80
N ASN A 104 -16.36 2.34 62.07
CA ASN A 104 -17.23 1.77 61.04
C ASN A 104 -18.11 2.81 60.33
N GLU A 105 -18.52 3.86 61.05
CA GLU A 105 -19.24 4.98 60.46
C GLU A 105 -18.33 5.98 59.71
N GLY A 106 -17.02 5.76 59.73
CA GLY A 106 -16.03 6.59 59.00
C GLY A 106 -15.76 7.95 59.65
N ARG A 107 -16.24 8.17 60.88
CA ARG A 107 -16.24 9.48 61.55
C ARG A 107 -15.11 9.66 62.55
N LEU A 108 -14.34 8.61 62.84
CA LEU A 108 -13.12 8.67 63.66
C LEU A 108 -11.88 8.44 62.79
N ASN A 109 -10.94 9.39 62.78
CA ASN A 109 -9.72 9.25 62.00
C ASN A 109 -8.54 8.70 62.80
N TYR A 110 -8.44 9.05 64.08
CA TYR A 110 -7.40 8.53 64.97
C TYR A 110 -7.87 8.38 66.41
N CYS A 111 -7.42 7.34 67.11
CA CYS A 111 -7.67 7.15 68.54
C CYS A 111 -6.32 7.11 69.28
N MET A 112 -6.19 7.91 70.33
CA MET A 112 -4.99 8.03 71.15
C MET A 112 -5.29 7.68 72.61
N HIS A 113 -4.34 7.05 73.30
CA HIS A 113 -4.53 6.61 74.69
C HIS A 113 -3.83 7.56 75.67
N LYS A 114 -4.48 7.88 76.80
CA LYS A 114 -3.85 8.65 77.88
C LYS A 114 -2.92 7.74 78.71
N PRO A 115 -1.73 8.20 79.15
CA PRO A 115 -1.06 9.45 78.78
C PRO A 115 -0.30 9.32 77.44
N TRP A 116 -0.34 10.37 76.61
CA TRP A 116 0.42 10.43 75.35
C TRP A 116 1.74 11.19 75.52
N ARG A 117 2.63 11.05 74.51
CA ARG A 117 3.84 11.87 74.39
C ARG A 117 3.60 13.04 73.45
N ALA A 118 4.19 14.21 73.73
CA ALA A 118 4.06 15.40 72.88
C ALA A 118 4.41 15.13 71.40
N GLU A 119 5.50 14.40 71.14
CA GLU A 119 5.91 14.00 69.79
C GLU A 119 4.87 13.13 69.05
N GLU A 120 4.10 12.34 69.79
CA GLU A 120 3.06 11.48 69.21
C GLU A 120 1.83 12.31 68.82
N MET A 121 1.41 13.27 69.67
CA MET A 121 0.35 14.21 69.35
C MET A 121 0.71 15.08 68.15
N GLN A 122 1.93 15.61 68.09
CA GLN A 122 2.39 16.42 66.96
C GLN A 122 2.37 15.62 65.66
N ARG A 123 2.85 14.37 65.68
CA ARG A 123 2.86 13.50 64.49
C ARG A 123 1.45 13.17 64.00
N VAL A 124 0.51 12.93 64.92
CA VAL A 124 -0.90 12.68 64.56
C VAL A 124 -1.53 13.95 63.99
N ALA A 125 -1.34 15.09 64.65
CA ALA A 125 -1.84 16.37 64.15
C ALA A 125 -1.28 16.70 62.76
N GLU A 126 0.03 16.57 62.56
CA GLU A 126 0.71 16.79 61.28
C GLU A 126 0.08 15.93 60.17
N LYS A 127 -0.06 14.62 60.41
CA LYS A 127 -0.61 13.68 59.43
C LYS A 127 -2.08 14.00 59.08
N GLU A 128 -2.91 14.23 60.08
CA GLU A 128 -4.34 14.45 59.87
C GLU A 128 -4.59 15.83 59.24
N LEU A 129 -3.91 16.88 59.70
CA LEU A 129 -3.98 18.22 59.10
C LEU A 129 -3.46 18.23 57.67
N THR A 130 -2.37 17.50 57.37
CA THR A 130 -1.88 17.33 55.98
C THR A 130 -2.97 16.74 55.10
N THR A 131 -3.64 15.70 55.58
CA THR A 131 -4.73 15.02 54.83
C THR A 131 -5.91 15.97 54.59
N TYR A 132 -6.27 16.80 55.58
CA TYR A 132 -7.34 17.78 55.45
C TYR A 132 -7.00 18.88 54.44
N VAL A 133 -5.83 19.50 54.59
CA VAL A 133 -5.36 20.60 53.73
C VAL A 133 -5.26 20.13 52.27
N LEU A 134 -4.77 18.92 52.01
CA LEU A 134 -4.73 18.34 50.66
C LEU A 134 -6.10 18.22 49.99
N ARG A 135 -7.18 18.09 50.78
CA ARG A 135 -8.53 17.89 50.26
C ARG A 135 -9.29 19.20 50.09
N TYR A 136 -9.20 20.10 51.07
CA TYR A 136 -10.04 21.29 51.14
C TYR A 136 -9.31 22.59 50.81
N CYS A 137 -7.98 22.63 50.87
CA CYS A 137 -7.21 23.79 50.47
C CYS A 137 -7.06 23.83 48.94
N GLN A 138 -7.70 24.80 48.30
CA GLN A 138 -7.62 25.01 46.84
C GLN A 138 -6.48 25.96 46.44
N HIS A 139 -5.99 26.80 47.36
CA HIS A 139 -5.03 27.87 47.07
C HIS A 139 -3.90 27.88 48.12
N ASP A 140 -2.65 28.06 47.66
CA ASP A 140 -1.47 28.28 48.49
C ASP A 140 -1.12 27.13 49.48
N LEU A 141 -1.00 25.91 48.95
CA LEU A 141 -0.52 24.73 49.69
C LEU A 141 0.88 24.95 50.31
N LEU A 142 1.69 25.81 49.67
CA LEU A 142 3.06 26.12 50.10
C LEU A 142 3.11 26.75 51.49
N ARG A 143 2.11 27.55 51.85
CA ARG A 143 1.99 28.16 53.18
C ARG A 143 2.00 27.15 54.33
N TYR A 144 1.52 25.93 54.09
CA TYR A 144 1.44 24.89 55.13
C TYR A 144 2.68 23.99 55.18
N THR A 145 3.59 24.09 54.21
CA THR A 145 4.76 23.18 54.08
C THR A 145 5.83 23.36 55.16
N GLU A 146 5.77 24.43 55.94
CA GLU A 146 6.69 24.67 57.06
C GLU A 146 6.34 23.83 58.30
N VAL A 147 5.06 23.46 58.46
CA VAL A 147 4.55 22.79 59.67
C VAL A 147 3.92 21.43 59.37
N LEU A 148 3.48 21.18 58.14
CA LEU A 148 2.90 19.92 57.68
C LEU A 148 3.89 19.13 56.82
N ASP A 149 3.51 17.91 56.39
CA ASP A 149 4.39 17.05 55.58
C ASP A 149 4.73 17.72 54.24
N HIS A 150 5.92 18.29 54.20
CA HIS A 150 6.48 19.04 53.09
C HIS A 150 6.47 18.24 51.78
N ARG A 151 6.83 16.95 51.85
CA ARG A 151 6.97 16.13 50.64
C ARG A 151 5.62 15.85 50.02
N THR A 152 4.66 15.45 50.85
CA THR A 152 3.32 15.09 50.37
C THR A 152 2.58 16.32 49.80
N LEU A 153 2.74 17.49 50.41
CA LEU A 153 2.15 18.74 49.92
C LEU A 153 2.77 19.22 48.60
N LEU A 154 4.09 19.13 48.44
CA LEU A 154 4.77 19.47 47.19
C LEU A 154 4.38 18.53 46.05
N ASP A 155 4.37 17.22 46.30
CA ASP A 155 4.01 16.21 45.29
C ASP A 155 2.58 16.47 44.78
N ALA A 156 1.64 16.78 45.69
CA ALA A 156 0.27 17.10 45.34
C ALA A 156 0.12 18.44 44.58
N GLN A 157 0.90 19.46 44.93
CA GLN A 157 0.90 20.74 44.21
C GLN A 157 1.40 20.54 42.77
N VAL A 158 2.48 19.77 42.59
CA VAL A 158 3.01 19.43 41.27
C VAL A 158 1.99 18.63 40.45
N GLU A 159 1.32 17.64 41.06
CA GLU A 159 0.31 16.83 40.40
C GLU A 159 -0.94 17.64 39.98
N ARG A 160 -1.35 18.61 40.80
CA ARG A 160 -2.43 19.56 40.46
C ARG A 160 -2.06 20.44 39.27
N GLU A 161 -0.84 20.98 39.24
CA GLU A 161 -0.35 21.79 38.12
C GLU A 161 -0.26 20.98 36.81
N ILE A 162 0.24 19.74 36.89
CA ILE A 162 0.29 18.83 35.73
C ILE A 162 -1.12 18.50 35.22
N SER A 163 -2.06 18.22 36.13
CA SER A 163 -3.45 17.90 35.76
C SER A 163 -4.16 19.09 35.13
N GLN A 164 -3.98 20.30 35.67
CA GLN A 164 -4.51 21.53 35.10
C GLN A 164 -3.92 21.81 33.71
N PHE A 165 -2.62 21.56 33.54
CA PHE A 165 -1.93 21.66 32.26
C PHE A 165 -2.49 20.67 31.22
N GLN A 166 -2.68 19.40 31.58
CA GLN A 166 -3.28 18.38 30.71
C GLN A 166 -4.72 18.72 30.32
N ALA A 167 -5.53 19.23 31.26
CA ALA A 167 -6.90 19.66 31.00
C ALA A 167 -6.96 20.84 30.00
N GLN A 168 -6.03 21.80 30.09
CA GLN A 168 -5.91 22.89 29.12
C GLN A 168 -5.45 22.42 27.73
N LEU A 169 -4.64 21.35 27.68
CA LEU A 169 -4.15 20.74 26.44
C LEU A 169 -5.23 19.91 25.70
N LEU A 170 -6.17 19.33 26.44
CA LEU A 170 -7.23 18.44 25.95
C LEU A 170 -8.59 19.14 25.79
N ALA A 171 -8.73 20.40 26.18
CA ALA A 171 -9.96 21.15 26.02
C ALA A 171 -10.35 21.26 24.53
N PRO A 172 -11.53 20.75 24.12
CA PRO A 172 -11.99 20.81 22.75
C PRO A 172 -12.51 22.21 22.46
N GLY A 173 -11.57 23.11 22.19
CA GLY A 173 -11.81 24.39 21.56
C GLY A 173 -10.59 24.68 20.72
N GLU A 174 -10.80 25.08 19.46
CA GLU A 174 -9.78 25.78 18.69
C GLU A 174 -9.33 26.98 19.53
N THR A 175 -8.30 26.78 20.34
CA THR A 175 -7.54 27.88 20.91
C THR A 175 -6.94 28.55 19.70
N ASP A 176 -7.44 29.74 19.40
CA ASP A 176 -6.99 30.52 18.25
C ASP A 176 -5.46 30.51 18.24
N LYS A 177 -4.88 29.83 17.24
CA LYS A 177 -3.44 29.62 17.14
C LYS A 177 -2.71 30.96 17.18
N ALA A 178 -3.35 32.00 16.63
CA ALA A 178 -2.88 33.37 16.71
C ALA A 178 -2.85 33.85 18.16
N ALA A 179 -3.90 33.65 18.95
CA ALA A 179 -3.95 34.05 20.35
C ALA A 179 -2.87 33.34 21.22
N VAL A 180 -2.61 32.06 21.00
CA VAL A 180 -1.51 31.36 21.71
C VAL A 180 -0.14 31.87 21.24
N ALA A 181 0.04 32.08 19.93
CA ALA A 181 1.26 32.67 19.38
C ALA A 181 1.53 34.06 19.97
N ASP A 182 0.52 34.91 20.02
CA ASP A 182 0.59 36.28 20.51
C ASP A 182 0.96 36.32 21.99
N ARG A 183 0.40 35.41 22.81
CA ARG A 183 0.76 35.28 24.23
C ARG A 183 2.22 34.84 24.41
N VAL A 184 2.70 33.89 23.60
CA VAL A 184 4.10 33.45 23.63
C VAL A 184 5.03 34.59 23.20
N ILE A 185 4.70 35.28 22.11
CA ILE A 185 5.49 36.41 21.58
C ILE A 185 5.53 37.57 22.57
N ALA A 186 4.38 37.95 23.16
CA ALA A 186 4.30 38.99 24.18
C ALA A 186 5.11 38.63 25.43
N GLY A 187 5.04 37.36 25.85
CA GLY A 187 5.83 36.83 26.96
C GLY A 187 7.33 36.91 26.71
N LEU A 188 7.77 36.58 25.50
CA LEU A 188 9.17 36.70 25.08
C LEU A 188 9.61 38.16 25.03
N TYR A 189 8.82 39.07 24.44
CA TYR A 189 9.15 40.51 24.43
C TYR A 189 9.30 41.09 25.83
N ALA A 190 8.38 40.78 26.74
CA ALA A 190 8.43 41.24 28.12
C ALA A 190 9.65 40.69 28.90
N PHE A 191 10.23 39.56 28.50
CA PHE A 191 11.50 39.08 29.06
C PHE A 191 12.68 39.92 28.56
N PHE A 192 12.66 40.37 27.31
CA PHE A 192 13.75 41.14 26.69
C PHE A 192 13.69 42.66 26.95
N GLU A 193 12.55 43.22 27.38
CA GLU A 193 12.41 44.66 27.72
C GLU A 193 13.32 45.13 28.87
N GLY A 194 13.80 44.22 29.73
CA GLY A 194 14.62 44.56 30.90
C GLY A 194 16.13 44.75 30.64
N ASN A 195 16.72 43.99 29.69
CA ASN A 195 18.09 44.15 29.14
C ASN A 195 18.36 43.03 28.10
N ASP A 196 18.17 43.26 26.79
CA ASP A 196 18.49 42.26 25.74
C ASP A 196 20.01 42.18 25.48
N GLU A 197 20.78 41.73 26.47
CA GLU A 197 22.22 41.47 26.32
C GLU A 197 22.50 40.40 25.24
N SER A 198 21.51 39.53 24.95
CA SER A 198 21.57 38.43 23.98
C SER A 198 21.37 38.84 22.52
N ARG A 199 20.86 40.05 22.22
CA ARG A 199 20.43 40.47 20.87
C ARG A 199 19.53 39.42 20.21
N ALA A 200 18.53 38.96 20.95
CA ALA A 200 17.61 37.91 20.53
C ALA A 200 16.60 38.43 19.51
N CYS A 201 16.14 39.67 19.66
CA CYS A 201 15.26 40.33 18.69
C CYS A 201 16.09 40.81 17.48
N ARG A 202 15.79 40.31 16.28
CA ARG A 202 16.57 40.59 15.06
C ARG A 202 15.66 40.94 13.89
N THR A 203 16.19 41.74 12.98
CA THR A 203 15.54 42.03 11.70
C THR A 203 16.45 41.57 10.57
N TYR A 204 15.89 40.80 9.65
CA TYR A 204 16.58 40.28 8.48
C TYR A 204 16.02 40.93 7.21
N SER A 205 16.90 41.15 6.23
CA SER A 205 16.50 41.58 4.89
C SER A 205 15.82 40.44 4.13
N ALA A 206 15.04 40.75 3.11
CA ALA A 206 14.53 39.74 2.18
C ALA A 206 15.67 38.89 1.60
N ASN A 207 15.36 37.64 1.28
CA ASN A 207 16.26 36.58 0.83
C ASN A 207 17.32 36.11 1.84
N HIS A 208 17.24 36.52 3.11
CA HIS A 208 18.06 35.94 4.15
C HIS A 208 17.61 34.50 4.48
N VAL A 209 18.57 33.58 4.56
CA VAL A 209 18.35 32.16 4.90
C VAL A 209 18.42 31.99 6.42
N LEU A 210 17.33 31.50 7.02
CA LEU A 210 17.22 31.22 8.44
C LEU A 210 17.67 29.78 8.75
N THR A 211 17.11 28.80 8.04
CA THR A 211 17.49 27.38 8.09
C THR A 211 17.90 26.90 6.71
N LYS A 212 18.72 25.86 6.65
CA LYS A 212 19.09 25.20 5.39
C LYS A 212 18.85 23.71 5.50
N GLU A 213 18.15 23.15 4.51
CA GLU A 213 17.83 21.72 4.46
C GLU A 213 19.08 20.85 4.65
N ASN A 214 18.94 19.77 5.41
CA ASN A 214 20.00 18.80 5.75
C ASN A 214 21.22 19.41 6.46
N GLN A 215 21.06 20.58 7.10
CA GLN A 215 22.07 21.17 7.97
C GLN A 215 21.59 21.23 9.41
N ASP A 216 22.56 21.10 10.33
CA ASP A 216 22.32 21.26 11.77
C ASP A 216 21.70 22.61 12.07
N ASN A 217 20.73 22.61 12.98
CA ASN A 217 20.07 23.81 13.43
C ASN A 217 20.07 23.89 14.95
N ALA A 218 20.77 24.89 15.47
CA ALA A 218 20.86 25.17 16.90
C ALA A 218 19.89 26.27 17.37
N PHE A 219 19.05 26.78 16.48
CA PHE A 219 18.23 27.96 16.76
C PHE A 219 16.75 27.73 16.47
N LEU A 220 15.97 28.49 17.21
CA LEU A 220 14.54 28.59 17.06
C LEU A 220 14.21 30.03 16.65
N TRP A 221 13.39 30.21 15.62
CA TRP A 221 12.98 31.54 15.18
C TRP A 221 11.48 31.70 15.28
N PHE A 222 11.04 32.70 16.03
CA PHE A 222 9.66 33.18 16.03
C PHE A 222 9.53 34.35 15.07
N ILE A 223 8.61 34.28 14.13
CA ILE A 223 8.31 35.39 13.22
C ILE A 223 7.38 36.35 13.94
N THR A 224 7.83 37.59 14.15
CA THR A 224 7.00 38.64 14.77
C THR A 224 6.44 39.61 13.74
N ASP A 225 7.09 39.75 12.58
CA ASP A 225 6.62 40.57 11.46
C ASP A 225 7.30 40.12 10.16
N GLY A 226 6.59 40.17 9.03
CA GLY A 226 7.07 39.72 7.71
C GLY A 226 6.85 38.22 7.41
N ASP A 227 7.37 37.77 6.26
CA ASP A 227 7.08 36.45 5.67
C ASP A 227 8.35 35.66 5.37
N VAL A 228 8.27 34.34 5.54
CA VAL A 228 9.34 33.38 5.26
C VAL A 228 8.81 32.23 4.41
N GLY A 229 9.46 31.97 3.28
CA GLY A 229 9.18 30.80 2.45
C GLY A 229 9.99 29.59 2.90
N LEU A 230 9.35 28.42 2.94
CA LEU A 230 9.99 27.13 3.16
C LEU A 230 10.19 26.42 1.81
N TYR A 231 11.39 25.92 1.58
CA TYR A 231 11.80 25.26 0.34
C TYR A 231 12.37 23.87 0.63
N LYS A 232 12.13 22.93 -0.30
CA LYS A 232 12.73 21.59 -0.30
C LYS A 232 13.40 21.30 -1.62
N THR A 233 14.47 20.53 -1.57
CA THR A 233 15.21 20.08 -2.75
C THR A 233 14.71 18.69 -3.15
N ASP A 234 14.39 18.49 -4.42
CA ASP A 234 14.06 17.16 -4.96
C ASP A 234 15.30 16.32 -5.27
N ASP A 235 15.10 15.07 -5.69
CA ASP A 235 16.18 14.12 -6.05
C ASP A 235 16.99 14.58 -7.27
N GLU A 236 16.46 15.52 -8.07
CA GLU A 236 17.13 16.14 -9.22
C GLU A 236 17.91 17.41 -8.84
N GLY A 237 17.83 17.85 -7.58
CA GLY A 237 18.52 19.03 -7.06
C GLY A 237 17.77 20.36 -7.28
N GLN A 238 16.50 20.34 -7.70
CA GLN A 238 15.68 21.54 -7.86
C GLN A 238 14.99 21.94 -6.55
N GLU A 239 15.00 23.23 -6.22
CA GLU A 239 14.29 23.79 -5.06
C GLU A 239 12.81 24.03 -5.38
N HIS A 240 11.92 23.40 -4.60
CA HIS A 240 10.48 23.58 -4.65
C HIS A 240 9.98 24.38 -3.44
N HIS A 241 9.13 25.37 -3.69
CA HIS A 241 8.49 26.15 -2.63
C HIS A 241 7.34 25.35 -2.01
N VAL A 242 7.48 25.03 -0.71
CA VAL A 242 6.53 24.18 0.03
C VAL A 242 5.42 25.00 0.67
N SER A 243 5.77 26.09 1.37
CA SER A 243 4.79 26.93 2.07
C SER A 243 5.38 28.27 2.50
N THR A 244 4.52 29.25 2.75
CA THR A 244 4.92 30.54 3.34
C THR A 244 4.41 30.63 4.77
N LEU A 245 5.28 31.08 5.67
CA LEU A 245 5.01 31.33 7.08
C LEU A 245 5.02 32.84 7.34
N SER A 246 3.99 33.36 8.00
CA SER A 246 3.84 34.76 8.37
C SER A 246 4.06 34.97 9.88
N SER A 247 3.90 36.22 10.34
CA SER A 247 3.90 36.57 11.77
C SER A 247 3.05 35.59 12.62
N GLY A 248 3.56 35.26 13.81
CA GLY A 248 2.98 34.27 14.71
C GLY A 248 3.46 32.84 14.45
N SER A 249 4.30 32.60 13.43
CA SER A 249 4.81 31.26 13.07
C SER A 249 6.22 30.98 13.62
N LEU A 250 6.57 29.70 13.64
CA LEU A 250 7.80 29.19 14.23
C LEU A 250 8.61 28.41 13.20
N ILE A 251 9.92 28.69 13.12
CA ILE A 251 10.85 28.02 12.20
C ILE A 251 11.90 27.29 13.02
N GLY A 252 12.28 26.10 12.53
CA GLY A 252 13.31 25.28 13.17
C GLY A 252 12.84 24.55 14.43
N SER A 253 11.54 24.55 14.74
CA SER A 253 11.00 23.94 15.95
C SER A 253 11.32 22.45 16.11
N MET A 254 11.16 21.66 15.05
CA MET A 254 11.49 20.23 15.09
C MET A 254 12.99 20.00 15.29
N SER A 255 13.84 20.59 14.45
CA SER A 255 15.30 20.39 14.54
C SER A 255 15.87 20.91 15.86
N PHE A 256 15.32 22.00 16.39
CA PHE A 256 15.70 22.52 17.70
C PHE A 256 15.28 21.61 18.86
N VAL A 257 14.12 20.94 18.78
CA VAL A 257 13.63 20.08 19.87
C VAL A 257 14.22 18.67 19.81
N THR A 258 14.33 18.09 18.61
CA THR A 258 14.81 16.71 18.44
C THR A 258 16.33 16.61 18.28
N GLY A 259 16.98 17.71 17.89
CA GLY A 259 18.41 17.71 17.54
C GLY A 259 18.71 17.21 16.13
N ASP A 260 17.68 16.90 15.33
CA ASP A 260 17.85 16.48 13.93
C ASP A 260 18.24 17.65 13.03
N VAL A 261 18.76 17.34 11.84
CA VAL A 261 18.99 18.33 10.79
C VAL A 261 17.70 19.03 10.35
N SER A 262 17.83 20.24 9.81
CA SER A 262 16.68 21.00 9.30
C SER A 262 16.00 20.28 8.13
N PHE A 263 14.69 20.11 8.23
CA PHE A 263 13.89 19.47 7.18
C PHE A 263 13.70 20.33 5.91
N SER A 264 13.84 21.66 6.02
CA SER A 264 13.56 22.58 4.91
C SER A 264 14.44 23.83 5.02
N THR A 265 14.75 24.42 3.87
CA THR A 265 15.41 25.71 3.78
C THR A 265 14.40 26.82 4.00
N GLY A 266 14.55 27.60 5.07
CA GLY A 266 13.71 28.75 5.37
C GLY A 266 14.35 30.03 4.88
N ARG A 267 13.71 30.75 3.95
CA ARG A 267 14.22 31.99 3.36
C ARG A 267 13.19 33.11 3.51
N THR A 268 13.59 34.21 4.13
CA THR A 268 12.77 35.42 4.27
C THR A 268 12.36 35.94 2.88
N LEU A 269 11.07 36.22 2.69
CA LEU A 269 10.54 36.77 1.43
C LEU A 269 10.47 38.29 1.49
N THR A 270 10.16 38.83 2.67
CA THR A 270 10.09 40.26 2.95
C THR A 270 11.13 40.63 4.01
N ARG A 271 11.18 41.91 4.40
CA ARG A 271 11.95 42.31 5.58
C ARG A 271 11.26 41.71 6.80
N THR A 272 11.90 40.75 7.47
CA THR A 272 11.27 39.92 8.52
C THR A 272 11.90 40.23 9.87
N GLN A 273 11.06 40.47 10.88
CA GLN A 273 11.45 40.57 12.27
C GLN A 273 11.24 39.22 12.95
N VAL A 274 12.25 38.77 13.70
CA VAL A 274 12.23 37.48 14.38
C VAL A 274 12.82 37.56 15.77
N ILE A 275 12.35 36.70 16.67
CA ILE A 275 13.02 36.40 17.94
C ILE A 275 13.82 35.12 17.74
N LYS A 276 15.14 35.24 17.79
CA LYS A 276 16.08 34.14 17.59
C LYS A 276 16.55 33.61 18.95
N ILE A 277 16.27 32.34 19.23
CA ILE A 277 16.55 31.69 20.52
C ILE A 277 17.46 30.48 20.29
N ASP A 278 18.53 30.35 21.07
CA ASP A 278 19.36 29.13 21.13
C ASP A 278 19.04 28.32 22.40
N HIS A 279 19.64 27.14 22.57
CA HIS A 279 19.38 26.28 23.72
C HIS A 279 19.71 26.93 25.08
N ALA A 280 20.78 27.73 25.15
CA ALA A 280 21.20 28.38 26.39
C ALA A 280 20.21 29.48 26.79
N LEU A 281 19.81 30.30 25.82
CA LEU A 281 18.82 31.34 26.00
C LEU A 281 17.44 30.75 26.30
N PHE A 282 17.06 29.67 25.63
CA PHE A 282 15.82 28.94 25.91
C PHE A 282 15.75 28.50 27.38
N SER A 283 16.79 27.81 27.87
CA SER A 283 16.88 27.39 29.28
C SER A 283 16.81 28.57 30.25
N LYS A 284 17.45 29.70 29.91
CA LYS A 284 17.40 30.93 30.72
C LYS A 284 15.99 31.53 30.77
N ILE A 285 15.28 31.59 29.64
CA ILE A 285 13.89 32.10 29.58
C ILE A 285 12.97 31.20 30.41
N MET A 286 13.08 29.88 30.27
CA MET A 286 12.22 28.92 30.97
C MET A 286 12.45 28.95 32.49
N THR A 287 13.70 29.11 32.94
CA THR A 287 14.01 29.23 34.38
C THR A 287 13.56 30.57 34.97
N SER A 288 13.58 31.65 34.17
CA SER A 288 13.24 33.00 34.65
C SER A 288 11.73 33.29 34.65
N ARG A 289 10.96 32.60 33.82
CA ARG A 289 9.49 32.71 33.74
C ARG A 289 8.87 31.33 33.56
N SER A 290 8.61 30.66 34.68
CA SER A 290 7.96 29.35 34.72
C SER A 290 6.60 29.33 34.01
N GLU A 291 5.89 30.46 33.99
CA GLU A 291 4.59 30.62 33.31
C GLU A 291 4.67 30.52 31.76
N LEU A 292 5.84 30.72 31.15
CA LEU A 292 6.00 30.66 29.68
C LEU A 292 6.20 29.23 29.16
N LEU A 293 6.74 28.33 29.97
CA LEU A 293 7.02 26.95 29.59
C LEU A 293 5.74 26.19 29.17
N PRO A 294 4.62 26.25 29.92
CA PRO A 294 3.35 25.65 29.49
C PRO A 294 2.86 26.16 28.14
N LEU A 295 2.87 27.48 27.92
CA LEU A 295 2.39 28.10 26.68
C LEU A 295 3.24 27.70 25.48
N PHE A 296 4.55 27.62 25.68
CA PHE A 296 5.49 27.21 24.65
C PHE A 296 5.30 25.73 24.27
N ILE A 297 5.15 24.83 25.24
CA ILE A 297 4.88 23.41 25.00
C ILE A 297 3.54 23.22 24.27
N GLN A 298 2.50 23.92 24.73
CA GLN A 298 1.18 23.90 24.07
C GLN A 298 1.29 24.34 22.60
N TYR A 299 2.00 25.43 22.33
CA TYR A 299 2.19 25.95 20.99
C TYR A 299 2.96 24.98 20.08
N LEU A 300 4.04 24.35 20.59
CA LEU A 300 4.79 23.33 19.85
C LEU A 300 3.92 22.11 19.52
N LEU A 301 3.18 21.59 20.50
CA LEU A 301 2.31 20.44 20.30
C LEU A 301 1.22 20.74 19.27
N LEU A 302 0.62 21.94 19.30
CA LEU A 302 -0.36 22.37 18.29
C LEU A 302 0.25 22.37 16.88
N HIS A 303 1.48 22.89 16.75
CA HIS A 303 2.19 22.94 15.47
C HIS A 303 2.55 21.54 14.94
N PHE A 304 2.98 20.64 15.84
CA PHE A 304 3.31 19.26 15.49
C PHE A 304 2.06 18.46 15.08
N ASN A 305 0.97 18.55 15.83
CA ASN A 305 -0.29 17.89 15.50
C ASN A 305 -0.84 18.33 14.13
N GLN A 306 -0.80 19.62 13.81
CA GLN A 306 -1.22 20.13 12.50
C GLN A 306 -0.37 19.58 11.36
N ARG A 307 0.95 19.50 11.57
CA ARG A 307 1.88 18.96 10.57
C ARG A 307 1.65 17.46 10.35
N LEU A 308 1.47 16.71 11.43
CA LEU A 308 1.15 15.27 11.38
C LEU A 308 -0.16 15.04 10.63
N LYS A 309 -1.21 15.80 10.95
CA LYS A 309 -2.52 15.70 10.28
C LYS A 309 -2.40 15.90 8.77
N ARG A 310 -1.70 16.96 8.32
CA ARG A 310 -1.48 17.21 6.88
C ARG A 310 -0.70 16.09 6.19
N SER A 311 0.28 15.49 6.88
CA SER A 311 1.04 14.35 6.35
C SER A 311 0.14 13.13 6.14
N ILE A 312 -0.69 12.81 7.14
CA ILE A 312 -1.65 11.69 7.09
C ILE A 312 -2.67 11.91 5.96
N ASP A 313 -3.24 13.12 5.85
CA ASP A 313 -4.22 13.44 4.81
C ASP A 313 -3.61 13.28 3.40
N THR A 314 -2.36 13.72 3.22
CA THR A 314 -1.63 13.58 1.95
C THR A 314 -1.37 12.12 1.61
N GLU A 315 -0.98 11.31 2.60
CA GLU A 315 -0.71 9.87 2.41
C GLU A 315 -1.98 9.09 2.04
N ILE A 316 -3.11 9.38 2.69
CA ILE A 316 -4.41 8.82 2.34
C ILE A 316 -4.79 9.17 0.90
N GLN A 317 -4.61 10.44 0.51
CA GLN A 317 -4.94 10.88 -0.86
C GLN A 317 -4.05 10.23 -1.92
N LEU A 318 -2.77 10.02 -1.62
CA LEU A 318 -1.84 9.29 -2.50
C LEU A 318 -2.28 7.84 -2.68
N GLN A 319 -2.61 7.14 -1.59
CA GLN A 319 -3.08 5.75 -1.64
C GLN A 319 -4.36 5.62 -2.49
N GLN A 320 -5.31 6.54 -2.34
CA GLN A 320 -6.52 6.58 -3.16
C GLN A 320 -6.20 6.79 -4.65
N THR A 321 -5.25 7.67 -4.96
CA THR A 321 -4.84 7.94 -6.34
C THR A 321 -4.19 6.71 -6.98
N LEU A 322 -3.32 6.00 -6.25
CA LEU A 322 -2.70 4.77 -6.70
C LEU A 322 -3.75 3.67 -6.96
N ALA A 323 -4.70 3.49 -6.06
CA ALA A 323 -5.79 2.52 -6.24
C ALA A 323 -6.66 2.84 -7.47
N SER A 324 -6.97 4.11 -7.70
CA SER A 324 -7.73 4.53 -8.89
C SER A 324 -6.94 4.32 -10.18
N LEU A 325 -5.62 4.52 -10.15
CA LEU A 325 -4.76 4.31 -11.31
C LEU A 325 -4.66 2.82 -11.68
N ASP A 326 -4.50 1.95 -10.67
CA ASP A 326 -4.47 0.51 -10.85
C ASP A 326 -5.76 -0.03 -11.49
N GLU A 327 -6.92 0.41 -10.98
CA GLU A 327 -8.22 0.04 -11.55
C GLU A 327 -8.37 0.50 -13.01
N ALA A 328 -7.96 1.73 -13.33
CA ALA A 328 -7.99 2.24 -14.69
C ALA A 328 -7.09 1.42 -15.63
N ASN A 329 -5.91 1.01 -15.15
CA ASN A 329 -4.98 0.19 -15.91
C ASN A 329 -5.56 -1.21 -16.19
N ARG A 330 -6.18 -1.84 -15.18
CA ARG A 330 -6.85 -3.14 -15.34
C ARG A 330 -7.97 -3.08 -16.37
N GLN A 331 -8.77 -2.02 -16.38
CA GLN A 331 -9.84 -1.84 -17.37
C GLN A 331 -9.30 -1.64 -18.80
N LEU A 332 -8.18 -0.95 -18.97
CA LEU A 332 -7.52 -0.83 -20.26
C LEU A 332 -7.00 -2.19 -20.76
N LEU A 333 -6.42 -2.99 -19.87
CA LEU A 333 -5.92 -4.33 -20.16
C LEU A 333 -7.06 -5.25 -20.63
N GLU A 334 -8.20 -5.23 -19.95
CA GLU A 334 -9.38 -5.99 -20.38
C GLU A 334 -9.90 -5.55 -21.76
N LYS A 335 -9.96 -4.24 -22.02
CA LYS A 335 -10.37 -3.72 -23.33
C LYS A 335 -9.42 -4.14 -24.45
N GLU A 336 -8.12 -4.10 -24.21
CA GLU A 336 -7.12 -4.55 -25.18
C GLU A 336 -7.22 -6.05 -25.43
N LYS A 337 -7.38 -6.86 -24.37
CA LYS A 337 -7.61 -8.30 -24.48
C LYS A 337 -8.84 -8.58 -25.36
N MET A 338 -9.94 -7.87 -25.16
CA MET A 338 -11.16 -8.02 -25.97
C MET A 338 -10.96 -7.61 -27.43
N ALA A 339 -10.16 -6.57 -27.69
CA ALA A 339 -9.84 -6.14 -29.05
C ALA A 339 -8.96 -7.17 -29.79
N LEU A 340 -7.92 -7.71 -29.13
CA LEU A 340 -7.07 -8.79 -29.65
C LEU A 340 -7.89 -10.07 -29.90
N LEU A 341 -8.74 -10.44 -28.94
CA LEU A 341 -9.65 -11.57 -29.08
C LEU A 341 -10.59 -11.34 -30.29
N GLY A 342 -11.13 -10.13 -30.47
CA GLY A 342 -11.96 -9.79 -31.63
C GLY A 342 -11.23 -9.96 -32.97
N GLN A 343 -9.98 -9.53 -33.08
CA GLN A 343 -9.15 -9.73 -34.28
C GLN A 343 -8.85 -11.22 -34.53
N LEU A 344 -8.50 -11.96 -33.49
CA LEU A 344 -8.26 -13.40 -33.57
C LEU A 344 -9.55 -14.14 -33.96
N VAL A 345 -10.69 -13.80 -33.38
CA VAL A 345 -11.99 -14.42 -33.71
C VAL A 345 -12.36 -14.14 -35.18
N ALA A 346 -12.15 -12.94 -35.69
CA ALA A 346 -12.40 -12.62 -37.09
C ALA A 346 -11.47 -13.41 -38.04
N GLY A 347 -10.17 -13.49 -37.71
CA GLY A 347 -9.19 -14.28 -38.47
C GLY A 347 -9.46 -15.78 -38.41
N VAL A 348 -9.79 -16.31 -37.24
CA VAL A 348 -10.13 -17.73 -37.00
C VAL A 348 -11.44 -18.08 -37.68
N ALA A 349 -12.45 -17.20 -37.65
CA ALA A 349 -13.70 -17.43 -38.40
C ALA A 349 -13.42 -17.57 -39.89
N HIS A 350 -12.53 -16.74 -40.46
CA HIS A 350 -12.13 -16.85 -41.85
C HIS A 350 -11.35 -18.16 -42.12
N GLU A 351 -10.41 -18.51 -41.25
CA GLU A 351 -9.61 -19.75 -41.36
C GLU A 351 -10.41 -21.03 -41.09
N LEU A 352 -11.52 -20.97 -40.35
CA LEU A 352 -12.47 -22.07 -40.17
C LEU A 352 -13.41 -22.19 -41.36
N ASN A 353 -13.90 -21.07 -41.89
CA ASN A 353 -14.81 -21.06 -43.04
C ASN A 353 -14.17 -21.67 -44.29
N ASN A 354 -12.86 -21.52 -44.46
CA ASN A 354 -12.12 -22.06 -45.60
C ASN A 354 -12.15 -23.60 -45.69
N PRO A 355 -11.69 -24.38 -44.69
CA PRO A 355 -11.81 -25.84 -44.68
C PRO A 355 -13.26 -26.31 -44.61
N VAL A 356 -14.17 -25.61 -43.91
CA VAL A 356 -15.60 -25.96 -43.88
C VAL A 356 -16.19 -25.89 -45.29
N SER A 357 -15.94 -24.81 -46.02
CA SER A 357 -16.40 -24.65 -47.40
C SER A 357 -15.81 -25.72 -48.33
N ALA A 358 -14.56 -26.11 -48.11
CA ALA A 358 -13.93 -27.20 -48.85
C ALA A 358 -14.60 -28.56 -48.53
N ILE A 359 -14.91 -28.84 -47.27
CA ILE A 359 -15.61 -30.06 -46.84
C ILE A 359 -17.00 -30.14 -47.48
N LEU A 360 -17.75 -29.04 -47.49
CA LEU A 360 -19.08 -28.98 -48.11
C LEU A 360 -18.99 -29.30 -49.62
N ARG A 361 -18.15 -28.57 -50.36
CA ARG A 361 -17.95 -28.82 -51.80
C ARG A 361 -17.49 -30.25 -52.11
N ASN A 362 -16.58 -30.78 -51.29
CA ASN A 362 -16.07 -32.13 -51.47
C ASN A 362 -17.14 -33.18 -51.15
N SER A 363 -18.02 -32.91 -50.19
CA SER A 363 -19.13 -33.80 -49.84
C SER A 363 -20.15 -33.87 -50.97
N ASP A 364 -20.50 -32.74 -51.57
CA ASP A 364 -21.36 -32.68 -52.76
C ASP A 364 -20.73 -33.44 -53.94
N ALA A 365 -19.45 -33.15 -54.23
CA ALA A 365 -18.72 -33.83 -55.31
C ALA A 365 -18.52 -35.33 -55.06
N LEU A 366 -18.49 -35.76 -53.79
CA LEU A 366 -18.40 -37.16 -53.41
C LEU A 366 -19.74 -37.87 -53.59
N ALA A 367 -20.86 -37.20 -53.29
CA ALA A 367 -22.20 -37.72 -53.55
C ALA A 367 -22.40 -37.99 -55.04
N ASP A 368 -22.04 -37.02 -55.91
CA ASP A 368 -22.09 -37.18 -57.37
C ASP A 368 -21.22 -38.37 -57.85
N ALA A 369 -19.98 -38.45 -57.34
CA ALA A 369 -19.05 -39.51 -57.74
C ALA A 369 -19.51 -40.90 -57.25
N LEU A 370 -20.12 -40.98 -56.07
CA LEU A 370 -20.67 -42.23 -55.54
C LEU A 370 -21.89 -42.70 -56.32
N GLU A 371 -22.76 -41.78 -56.77
CA GLU A 371 -23.91 -42.12 -57.60
C GLU A 371 -23.48 -42.74 -58.94
N GLU A 372 -22.46 -42.16 -59.58
CA GLU A 372 -21.87 -42.69 -60.82
C GLU A 372 -21.20 -44.06 -60.62
N VAL A 373 -20.49 -44.23 -59.49
CA VAL A 373 -19.88 -45.51 -59.11
C VAL A 373 -20.95 -46.57 -58.85
N ALA A 374 -22.05 -46.23 -58.19
CA ALA A 374 -23.14 -47.17 -57.86
C ALA A 374 -23.91 -47.65 -59.10
N LYS A 375 -24.05 -46.79 -60.13
CA LYS A 375 -24.74 -47.12 -61.39
C LYS A 375 -23.90 -47.98 -62.34
N THR A 376 -22.60 -48.12 -62.11
CA THR A 376 -21.69 -48.78 -63.06
C THR A 376 -21.42 -50.24 -62.69
N PRO A 377 -21.94 -51.24 -63.44
CA PRO A 377 -21.62 -52.64 -63.20
C PRO A 377 -20.17 -52.97 -63.59
N LEU A 378 -19.46 -53.65 -62.69
CA LEU A 378 -18.03 -53.98 -62.79
C LEU A 378 -17.78 -55.50 -62.76
N ALA A 379 -16.85 -55.98 -63.58
CA ALA A 379 -16.29 -57.32 -63.47
C ALA A 379 -15.43 -57.44 -62.19
N SER A 380 -15.30 -58.65 -61.63
CA SER A 380 -14.61 -58.90 -60.35
C SER A 380 -13.17 -58.37 -60.31
N ALA A 381 -12.39 -58.60 -61.36
CA ALA A 381 -11.00 -58.14 -61.45
C ALA A 381 -10.86 -56.60 -61.51
N SER A 382 -11.73 -55.92 -62.27
CA SER A 382 -11.75 -54.45 -62.34
C SER A 382 -12.19 -53.80 -61.03
N ARG A 383 -13.08 -54.47 -60.29
CA ARG A 383 -13.58 -54.02 -58.98
C ARG A 383 -12.48 -54.03 -57.93
N GLU A 384 -11.62 -55.04 -57.91
CA GLU A 384 -10.50 -55.14 -56.98
C GLU A 384 -9.50 -53.99 -57.19
N GLN A 385 -9.13 -53.74 -58.44
CA GLN A 385 -8.24 -52.62 -58.78
C GLN A 385 -8.86 -51.26 -58.46
N ALA A 386 -10.15 -51.08 -58.73
CA ALA A 386 -10.86 -49.84 -58.43
C ALA A 386 -10.91 -49.56 -56.91
N LEU A 387 -11.15 -50.58 -56.09
CA LEU A 387 -11.14 -50.45 -54.63
C LEU A 387 -9.73 -50.17 -54.08
N SER A 388 -8.71 -50.83 -54.63
CA SER A 388 -7.31 -50.56 -54.29
C SER A 388 -6.91 -49.11 -54.58
N LEU A 389 -7.32 -48.58 -55.74
CA LEU A 389 -7.08 -47.18 -56.11
C LEU A 389 -7.80 -46.20 -55.18
N LEU A 390 -9.03 -46.50 -54.75
CA LEU A 390 -9.73 -45.69 -53.77
C LEU A 390 -8.95 -45.62 -52.45
N GLN A 391 -8.54 -46.77 -51.92
CA GLN A 391 -7.80 -46.85 -50.66
C GLN A 391 -6.45 -46.13 -50.75
N THR A 392 -5.69 -46.38 -51.81
CA THR A 392 -4.40 -45.73 -52.06
C THR A 392 -4.53 -44.22 -52.20
N ASN A 393 -5.56 -43.72 -52.91
CA ASN A 393 -5.79 -42.27 -53.06
C ASN A 393 -6.32 -41.61 -51.78
N ARG A 394 -6.91 -42.39 -50.87
CA ARG A 394 -7.33 -41.92 -49.54
C ARG A 394 -6.13 -41.71 -48.60
N GLU A 395 -5.09 -42.54 -48.73
CA GLU A 395 -3.96 -42.59 -47.78
C GLU A 395 -2.67 -41.95 -48.32
N SER A 396 -2.54 -41.81 -49.64
CA SER A 396 -1.34 -41.23 -50.28
C SER A 396 -1.15 -39.74 -50.01
N THR A 397 0.09 -39.28 -50.14
CA THR A 397 0.45 -37.86 -50.18
C THR A 397 0.41 -37.33 -51.62
N PRO A 398 -0.03 -36.08 -51.87
CA PRO A 398 0.03 -35.48 -53.20
C PRO A 398 1.47 -35.38 -53.71
N LEU A 399 1.70 -35.72 -54.97
CA LEU A 399 3.00 -35.54 -55.62
C LEU A 399 3.33 -34.06 -55.81
N SER A 400 4.63 -33.74 -55.78
CA SER A 400 5.10 -32.42 -56.21
C SER A 400 4.82 -32.19 -57.71
N THR A 401 4.66 -30.93 -58.11
CA THR A 401 4.42 -30.58 -59.53
C THR A 401 5.58 -30.99 -60.44
N ALA A 402 6.82 -30.99 -59.93
CA ALA A 402 7.98 -31.48 -60.65
C ALA A 402 7.93 -33.00 -60.84
N THR A 403 7.66 -33.75 -59.77
CA THR A 403 7.58 -35.22 -59.79
C THR A 403 6.43 -35.70 -60.68
N ALA A 404 5.25 -35.06 -60.61
CA ALA A 404 4.11 -35.37 -61.45
C ALA A 404 4.39 -35.14 -62.95
N ARG A 405 5.15 -34.08 -63.30
CA ARG A 405 5.57 -33.81 -64.68
C ARG A 405 6.52 -34.87 -65.21
N THR A 406 7.47 -35.32 -64.38
CA THR A 406 8.40 -36.40 -64.73
C THR A 406 7.65 -37.69 -65.04
N TYR A 407 6.76 -38.14 -64.15
CA TYR A 407 5.95 -39.34 -64.39
C TYR A 407 5.05 -39.20 -65.61
N THR A 408 4.44 -38.03 -65.82
CA THR A 408 3.58 -37.80 -67.00
C THR A 408 4.38 -37.95 -68.29
N ARG A 409 5.64 -37.49 -68.32
CA ARG A 409 6.51 -37.64 -69.49
C ARG A 409 6.83 -39.11 -69.76
N THR A 410 7.29 -39.83 -68.74
CA THR A 410 7.62 -41.26 -68.83
C THR A 410 6.42 -42.08 -69.30
N LEU A 411 5.22 -41.81 -68.79
CA LEU A 411 4.02 -42.53 -69.18
C LEU A 411 3.44 -42.09 -70.53
N SER A 412 3.77 -40.90 -71.03
CA SER A 412 3.37 -40.46 -72.38
C SER A 412 4.06 -41.30 -73.45
N ASP A 413 5.33 -41.66 -73.21
CA ASP A 413 6.11 -42.50 -74.12
C ASP A 413 5.55 -43.93 -74.18
N VAL A 414 4.91 -44.39 -73.10
CA VAL A 414 4.32 -45.73 -72.96
C VAL A 414 2.90 -45.79 -73.53
N THR A 415 2.09 -44.78 -73.23
CA THR A 415 0.65 -44.79 -73.55
C THR A 415 0.33 -44.20 -74.92
N GLY A 416 1.27 -43.46 -75.53
CA GLY A 416 1.08 -42.77 -76.81
C GLY A 416 0.15 -41.56 -76.74
N ASP A 417 -0.49 -41.30 -75.59
CA ASP A 417 -1.38 -40.16 -75.37
C ASP A 417 -1.06 -39.48 -74.03
N LYS A 418 -0.61 -38.22 -74.14
CA LYS A 418 -0.28 -37.36 -73.01
C LYS A 418 -1.48 -37.12 -72.06
N ARG A 419 -2.72 -37.22 -72.54
CA ARG A 419 -3.92 -37.08 -71.73
C ARG A 419 -4.14 -38.31 -70.84
N ILE A 420 -4.00 -39.51 -71.42
CA ILE A 420 -4.09 -40.78 -70.68
C ILE A 420 -2.95 -40.89 -69.67
N ALA A 421 -1.72 -40.53 -70.06
CA ALA A 421 -0.58 -40.48 -69.15
C ALA A 421 -0.85 -39.57 -67.94
N ARG A 422 -1.40 -38.37 -68.17
CA ARG A 422 -1.77 -37.45 -67.08
C ARG A 422 -2.87 -38.03 -66.19
N ASP A 423 -3.87 -38.68 -66.78
CA ASP A 423 -4.95 -39.30 -66.03
C ASP A 423 -4.43 -40.45 -65.13
N LEU A 424 -3.49 -41.27 -65.61
CA LEU A 424 -2.84 -42.35 -64.86
C LEU A 424 -2.03 -41.81 -63.67
N VAL A 425 -1.21 -40.77 -63.89
CA VAL A 425 -0.47 -40.09 -62.81
C VAL A 425 -1.45 -39.52 -61.78
N ASN A 426 -2.55 -38.90 -62.22
CA ASN A 426 -3.54 -38.30 -61.33
C ASN A 426 -4.29 -39.31 -60.46
N ILE A 427 -4.40 -40.57 -60.90
CA ILE A 427 -5.02 -41.65 -60.10
C ILE A 427 -4.00 -42.46 -59.30
N GLY A 428 -2.71 -42.13 -59.35
CA GLY A 428 -1.67 -42.75 -58.53
C GLY A 428 -1.00 -43.97 -59.16
N LEU A 429 -1.12 -44.15 -60.48
CA LEU A 429 -0.44 -45.21 -61.22
C LEU A 429 0.80 -44.64 -61.91
N TYR A 430 1.97 -45.08 -61.46
CA TYR A 430 3.26 -44.53 -61.90
C TYR A 430 4.12 -45.51 -62.68
N GLN A 431 3.86 -46.81 -62.54
CA GLN A 431 4.72 -47.86 -63.09
C GLN A 431 4.39 -48.14 -64.57
N PRO A 432 5.35 -47.93 -65.48
CA PRO A 432 5.18 -48.23 -66.91
C PRO A 432 4.78 -49.67 -67.21
N GLU A 433 5.37 -50.61 -66.46
CA GLU A 433 5.21 -52.07 -66.66
C GLU A 433 3.76 -52.51 -66.40
N ASP A 434 3.18 -52.07 -65.28
CA ASP A 434 1.79 -52.36 -64.92
C ASP A 434 0.82 -51.76 -65.95
N ILE A 435 1.10 -50.55 -66.43
CA ILE A 435 0.28 -49.85 -67.41
C ILE A 435 0.31 -50.57 -68.76
N GLN A 436 1.47 -51.06 -69.21
CA GLN A 436 1.58 -51.88 -70.42
C GLN A 436 0.84 -53.21 -70.27
N ALA A 437 0.97 -53.88 -69.13
CA ALA A 437 0.25 -55.13 -68.85
C ALA A 437 -1.27 -54.94 -68.91
N TRP A 438 -1.80 -53.86 -68.33
CA TRP A 438 -3.23 -53.54 -68.40
C TRP A 438 -3.69 -53.15 -69.80
N GLN A 439 -2.87 -52.42 -70.58
CA GLN A 439 -3.21 -52.11 -71.97
C GLN A 439 -3.30 -53.37 -72.84
N GLN A 440 -2.39 -54.34 -72.63
CA GLN A 440 -2.41 -55.62 -73.34
C GLN A 440 -3.60 -56.49 -72.91
N HIS A 441 -3.92 -56.54 -71.61
CA HIS A 441 -5.01 -57.37 -71.08
C HIS A 441 -6.40 -56.82 -71.41
N LEU A 442 -6.61 -55.50 -71.31
CA LEU A 442 -7.92 -54.86 -71.49
C LEU A 442 -8.17 -54.40 -72.93
N GLY A 443 -7.12 -54.21 -73.74
CA GLY A 443 -7.24 -53.78 -75.14
C GLY A 443 -8.14 -52.55 -75.31
N LYS A 444 -9.20 -52.68 -76.13
CA LYS A 444 -10.17 -51.60 -76.39
C LYS A 444 -10.98 -51.18 -75.16
N ALA A 445 -11.06 -52.03 -74.12
CA ALA A 445 -11.78 -51.71 -72.88
C ALA A 445 -10.97 -50.82 -71.93
N PHE A 446 -9.66 -50.65 -72.14
CA PHE A 446 -8.78 -49.89 -71.26
C PHE A 446 -9.28 -48.46 -70.99
N SER A 447 -9.73 -47.75 -72.03
CA SER A 447 -10.25 -46.38 -71.87
C SER A 447 -11.54 -46.30 -71.03
N ARG A 448 -12.40 -47.32 -71.13
CA ARG A 448 -13.62 -47.44 -70.32
C ARG A 448 -13.28 -47.74 -68.87
N GLU A 449 -12.40 -48.72 -68.62
CA GLU A 449 -11.95 -49.08 -67.27
C GLU A 449 -11.20 -47.94 -66.58
N LEU A 450 -10.34 -47.22 -67.31
CA LEU A 450 -9.65 -46.04 -66.82
C LEU A 450 -10.63 -44.94 -66.37
N THR A 451 -11.75 -44.77 -67.07
CA THR A 451 -12.79 -43.81 -66.68
C THR A 451 -13.43 -44.20 -65.35
N ILE A 452 -13.64 -45.50 -65.11
CA ILE A 452 -14.18 -46.01 -63.85
C ILE A 452 -13.15 -45.85 -62.72
N TRP A 453 -11.91 -46.26 -62.95
CA TRP A 453 -10.80 -46.09 -62.00
C TRP A 453 -10.61 -44.64 -61.57
N LYS A 454 -10.80 -43.68 -62.50
CA LYS A 454 -10.78 -42.24 -62.18
C LYS A 454 -11.85 -41.83 -61.18
N GLN A 455 -13.05 -42.41 -61.23
CA GLN A 455 -14.11 -42.09 -60.28
C GLN A 455 -13.80 -42.64 -58.88
N TYR A 456 -13.33 -43.89 -58.78
CA TYR A 456 -12.92 -44.47 -57.49
C TYR A 456 -11.73 -43.72 -56.87
N ALA A 457 -10.72 -43.38 -57.67
CA ALA A 457 -9.60 -42.58 -57.22
C ALA A 457 -10.04 -41.16 -56.82
N ARG A 458 -11.03 -40.57 -57.51
CA ARG A 458 -11.64 -39.29 -57.14
C ARG A 458 -12.33 -39.38 -55.78
N CYS A 459 -13.11 -40.42 -55.51
CA CYS A 459 -13.71 -40.66 -54.19
C CYS A 459 -12.65 -40.73 -53.09
N GLY A 460 -11.56 -41.48 -53.30
CA GLY A 460 -10.44 -41.56 -52.37
C GLY A 460 -9.82 -40.20 -52.07
N ARG A 461 -9.55 -39.39 -53.11
CA ARG A 461 -8.98 -38.03 -52.94
C ARG A 461 -9.93 -37.07 -52.21
N LEU A 462 -11.23 -37.13 -52.50
CA LEU A 462 -12.24 -36.30 -51.83
C LEU A 462 -12.35 -36.64 -50.34
N LEU A 463 -12.37 -37.95 -50.00
CA LEU A 463 -12.37 -38.43 -48.62
C LEU A 463 -11.11 -37.98 -47.87
N ARG A 464 -9.93 -38.11 -48.49
CA ARG A 464 -8.67 -37.60 -47.92
C ARG A 464 -8.73 -36.10 -47.67
N SER A 465 -9.18 -35.32 -48.65
CA SER A 465 -9.29 -33.87 -48.53
C SER A 465 -10.22 -33.47 -47.38
N ASN A 466 -11.35 -34.18 -47.21
CA ASN A 466 -12.24 -33.94 -46.08
C ASN A 466 -11.57 -34.25 -44.74
N HIS A 467 -10.84 -35.36 -44.65
CA HIS A 467 -10.11 -35.72 -43.44
C HIS A 467 -9.05 -34.66 -43.07
N VAL A 468 -8.27 -34.19 -44.06
CA VAL A 468 -7.27 -33.14 -43.84
C VAL A 468 -7.92 -31.81 -43.41
N CYS A 469 -9.02 -31.41 -44.04
CA CYS A 469 -9.74 -30.19 -43.64
C CYS A 469 -10.35 -30.32 -42.23
N ALA A 470 -10.90 -31.50 -41.88
CA ALA A 470 -11.47 -31.75 -40.55
C ALA A 470 -10.39 -31.77 -39.45
N ALA A 471 -9.24 -32.40 -39.71
CA ALA A 471 -8.09 -32.38 -38.80
C ALA A 471 -7.62 -30.94 -38.56
N ARG A 472 -7.49 -30.14 -39.63
CA ARG A 472 -7.12 -28.72 -39.53
C ARG A 472 -8.10 -27.91 -38.68
N ILE A 473 -9.41 -28.16 -38.80
CA ILE A 473 -10.43 -27.51 -37.95
C ILE A 473 -10.23 -27.92 -36.48
N ALA A 474 -10.00 -29.20 -36.20
CA ALA A 474 -9.78 -29.69 -34.84
C ALA A 474 -8.53 -29.07 -34.20
N ASP A 475 -7.44 -28.93 -34.96
CA ASP A 475 -6.21 -28.28 -34.51
C ASP A 475 -6.44 -26.78 -34.23
N LEU A 476 -7.14 -26.06 -35.12
CA LEU A 476 -7.50 -24.65 -34.91
C LEU A 476 -8.34 -24.45 -33.65
N VAL A 477 -9.34 -25.31 -33.41
CA VAL A 477 -10.20 -25.26 -32.21
C VAL A 477 -9.39 -25.59 -30.96
N LYS A 478 -8.45 -26.54 -31.03
CA LYS A 478 -7.56 -26.88 -29.92
C LYS A 478 -6.67 -25.68 -29.54
N SER A 479 -6.06 -25.02 -30.52
CA SER A 479 -5.24 -23.83 -30.30
C SER A 479 -6.05 -22.65 -29.75
N LEU A 480 -7.26 -22.42 -30.28
CA LEU A 480 -8.18 -21.40 -29.76
C LEU A 480 -8.59 -21.68 -28.31
N ARG A 481 -8.85 -22.95 -27.96
CA ARG A 481 -9.22 -23.34 -26.61
C ARG A 481 -8.08 -23.13 -25.61
N THR A 482 -6.83 -23.35 -26.01
CA THR A 482 -5.66 -23.04 -25.18
C THR A 482 -5.54 -21.53 -24.93
N TYR A 483 -5.84 -20.72 -25.95
CA TYR A 483 -5.82 -19.25 -25.84
C TYR A 483 -7.01 -18.68 -25.04
N ALA A 484 -8.21 -19.26 -25.14
CA ALA A 484 -9.37 -18.80 -24.39
C ALA A 484 -9.35 -19.21 -22.91
N ARG A 485 -8.54 -20.21 -22.55
CA ARG A 485 -8.45 -20.77 -21.19
C ARG A 485 -7.33 -20.15 -20.35
N GLN A 486 -7.03 -18.87 -20.59
CA GLN A 486 -5.99 -18.09 -19.90
C GLN A 486 -6.37 -17.63 -18.47
N ASP A 487 -7.45 -18.15 -17.87
CA ASP A 487 -7.87 -17.80 -16.50
C ASP A 487 -6.99 -18.39 -15.40
N SER A 488 -5.95 -19.17 -15.73
CA SER A 488 -4.94 -19.54 -14.73
C SER A 488 -3.87 -18.45 -14.65
N GLU A 489 -4.10 -17.45 -13.81
CA GLU A 489 -3.06 -16.50 -13.33
C GLU A 489 -1.93 -17.20 -12.53
N GLN A 490 -1.96 -18.52 -12.42
CA GLN A 490 -0.98 -19.28 -11.66
C GLN A 490 0.31 -19.45 -12.47
N ARG A 491 1.42 -19.07 -11.83
CA ARG A 491 2.77 -19.37 -12.33
C ARG A 491 2.97 -20.88 -12.33
N GLN A 492 3.45 -21.41 -13.44
CA GLN A 492 3.78 -22.82 -13.58
C GLN A 492 5.08 -23.00 -14.36
N ARG A 493 5.64 -24.21 -14.24
CA ARG A 493 6.84 -24.59 -14.97
C ARG A 493 6.52 -24.61 -16.47
N THR A 494 7.12 -23.69 -17.21
CA THR A 494 6.77 -23.37 -18.59
C THR A 494 7.98 -23.56 -19.50
N ARG A 495 7.76 -24.27 -20.61
CA ARG A 495 8.72 -24.42 -21.70
C ARG A 495 8.55 -23.28 -22.70
N ILE A 496 9.54 -22.39 -22.75
CA ILE A 496 9.47 -21.18 -23.57
C ILE A 496 9.42 -21.50 -25.07
N ILE A 497 10.20 -22.48 -25.52
CA ILE A 497 10.21 -22.89 -26.93
C ILE A 497 8.83 -23.40 -27.37
N GLU A 498 8.20 -24.27 -26.58
CA GLU A 498 6.85 -24.79 -26.86
C GLU A 498 5.82 -23.65 -26.92
N ASN A 499 5.88 -22.72 -25.97
CA ASN A 499 4.98 -21.56 -25.90
C ASN A 499 5.10 -20.62 -27.12
N ILE A 500 6.32 -20.42 -27.62
CA ILE A 500 6.58 -19.63 -28.83
C ILE A 500 6.08 -20.38 -30.08
N ASP A 501 6.35 -21.68 -30.17
CA ASP A 501 5.91 -22.51 -31.31
C ASP A 501 4.38 -22.58 -31.42
N ASP A 502 3.69 -22.73 -30.29
CA ASP A 502 2.22 -22.66 -30.23
C ASP A 502 1.72 -21.30 -30.76
N THR A 503 2.40 -20.22 -30.39
CA THR A 503 2.06 -18.87 -30.86
C THR A 503 2.32 -18.70 -32.36
N LEU A 504 3.46 -19.17 -32.87
CA LEU A 504 3.79 -19.12 -34.29
C LEU A 504 2.78 -19.88 -35.15
N THR A 505 2.21 -20.96 -34.62
CA THR A 505 1.17 -21.74 -35.29
C THR A 505 -0.11 -20.92 -35.52
N LEU A 506 -0.44 -19.97 -34.62
CA LEU A 506 -1.58 -19.05 -34.81
C LEU A 506 -1.40 -18.12 -36.03
N PHE A 507 -0.16 -17.82 -36.41
CA PHE A 507 0.18 -16.93 -37.51
C PHE A 507 0.53 -17.66 -38.82
N GLU A 508 0.32 -18.97 -38.91
CA GLU A 508 0.77 -19.80 -40.04
C GLU A 508 0.34 -19.22 -41.41
N HIS A 509 -0.91 -18.76 -41.56
CA HIS A 509 -1.40 -18.16 -42.81
C HIS A 509 -0.71 -16.83 -43.15
N ARG A 510 -0.40 -16.02 -42.13
CA ARG A 510 0.29 -14.74 -42.30
C ARG A 510 1.79 -14.92 -42.51
N LEU A 511 2.37 -16.03 -42.06
CA LEU A 511 3.79 -16.37 -42.23
C LEU A 511 4.10 -17.03 -43.58
N LYS A 512 3.13 -17.72 -44.22
CA LYS A 512 3.30 -18.38 -45.53
C LYS A 512 3.98 -17.55 -46.63
N PRO A 513 3.72 -16.24 -46.78
CA PRO A 513 4.35 -15.46 -47.83
C PRO A 513 5.71 -14.86 -47.40
N HIS A 514 6.18 -15.16 -46.18
CA HIS A 514 7.46 -14.74 -45.61
C HIS A 514 8.36 -15.96 -45.32
N GLN A 515 9.65 -15.73 -45.13
CA GLN A 515 10.60 -16.75 -44.69
C GLN A 515 10.66 -16.75 -43.15
N LEU A 516 10.39 -17.90 -42.52
CA LEU A 516 10.52 -18.07 -41.07
C LEU A 516 11.81 -18.83 -40.75
N GLU A 517 12.72 -18.20 -40.01
CA GLU A 517 13.94 -18.81 -39.47
C GLU A 517 13.82 -19.01 -37.96
N LYS A 518 14.04 -20.24 -37.47
CA LYS A 518 14.03 -20.58 -36.04
C LYS A 518 15.44 -20.99 -35.61
N ARG A 519 15.97 -20.36 -34.56
CA ARG A 519 17.30 -20.63 -34.01
C ARG A 519 17.17 -20.85 -32.50
N TYR A 520 17.03 -22.11 -32.10
CA TYR A 520 16.80 -22.47 -30.70
C TYR A 520 18.03 -23.17 -30.13
N ASP A 521 18.62 -22.54 -29.12
CA ASP A 521 19.58 -23.19 -28.23
C ASP A 521 18.84 -23.88 -27.09
N TRP A 522 19.55 -24.73 -26.35
CA TRP A 522 18.99 -25.35 -25.15
C TRP A 522 18.76 -24.30 -24.06
N VAL A 523 17.54 -24.28 -23.50
CA VAL A 523 17.14 -23.42 -22.38
C VAL A 523 16.36 -24.24 -21.35
N PRO A 524 16.54 -23.99 -20.04
CA PRO A 524 15.77 -24.66 -19.00
C PRO A 524 14.32 -24.16 -18.93
N ASP A 525 13.45 -24.96 -18.31
CA ASP A 525 12.08 -24.52 -18.00
C ASP A 525 12.12 -23.41 -16.95
N ILE A 526 11.25 -22.40 -17.09
CA ILE A 526 11.14 -21.30 -16.11
C ILE A 526 9.77 -21.32 -15.42
N ILE A 527 9.71 -20.73 -14.22
CA ILE A 527 8.45 -20.50 -13.52
C ILE A 527 7.84 -19.19 -14.02
N ALA A 528 6.84 -19.29 -14.89
CA ALA A 528 6.19 -18.12 -15.48
C ALA A 528 4.68 -18.35 -15.65
N GLN A 529 3.95 -17.32 -16.03
CA GLN A 529 2.56 -17.43 -16.49
C GLN A 529 2.56 -17.67 -18.03
N PRO A 530 2.27 -18.89 -18.51
CA PRO A 530 2.33 -19.18 -19.94
C PRO A 530 1.32 -18.39 -20.78
N SER A 531 0.19 -18.01 -20.19
CA SER A 531 -0.82 -17.14 -20.81
C SER A 531 -0.26 -15.74 -21.10
N ALA A 532 0.38 -15.14 -20.10
CA ALA A 532 0.98 -13.82 -20.19
C ALA A 532 2.13 -13.80 -21.21
N LEU A 533 3.00 -14.83 -21.21
CA LEU A 533 4.07 -14.95 -22.19
C LEU A 533 3.55 -15.15 -23.62
N ALA A 534 2.52 -15.98 -23.82
CA ALA A 534 1.89 -16.16 -25.13
C ALA A 534 1.33 -14.83 -25.68
N GLN A 535 0.79 -13.96 -24.82
CA GLN A 535 0.33 -12.63 -25.21
C GLN A 535 1.49 -11.74 -25.66
N VAL A 536 2.64 -11.77 -24.95
CA VAL A 536 3.85 -11.06 -25.37
C VAL A 536 4.29 -11.51 -26.76
N TRP A 537 4.44 -12.81 -26.98
CA TRP A 537 4.86 -13.34 -28.28
C TRP A 537 3.87 -12.98 -29.40
N THR A 538 2.58 -13.05 -29.12
CA THR A 538 1.53 -12.70 -30.08
C THR A 538 1.66 -11.25 -30.54
N ASN A 539 1.86 -10.32 -29.60
CA ASN A 539 2.01 -8.90 -29.90
C ASN A 539 3.30 -8.61 -30.69
N LEU A 540 4.42 -9.21 -30.28
CA LEU A 540 5.71 -9.00 -30.96
C LEU A 540 5.69 -9.57 -32.38
N ILE A 541 5.16 -10.79 -32.57
CA ILE A 541 5.06 -11.45 -33.88
C ILE A 541 4.07 -10.70 -34.78
N ALA A 542 2.92 -10.26 -34.26
CA ALA A 542 1.95 -9.47 -35.03
C ALA A 542 2.56 -8.15 -35.51
N ASN A 543 3.27 -7.43 -34.63
CA ASN A 543 3.94 -6.18 -34.98
C ASN A 543 5.03 -6.38 -36.04
N ALA A 544 5.84 -7.44 -35.92
CA ALA A 544 6.83 -7.81 -36.91
C ALA A 544 6.17 -8.10 -38.28
N LEU A 545 5.09 -8.89 -38.30
CA LEU A 545 4.35 -9.21 -39.53
C LEU A 545 3.66 -8.01 -40.15
N ASP A 546 3.21 -7.04 -39.35
CA ASP A 546 2.60 -5.80 -39.85
C ASP A 546 3.64 -4.84 -40.45
N ALA A 547 4.88 -4.87 -39.96
CA ALA A 547 5.98 -4.02 -40.44
C ALA A 547 6.66 -4.57 -41.70
N MET A 548 6.55 -5.88 -41.95
CA MET A 548 7.19 -6.54 -43.09
C MET A 548 6.42 -6.34 -44.40
N GLN A 549 7.15 -5.99 -45.46
CA GLN A 549 6.66 -6.11 -46.83
C GLN A 549 6.86 -7.55 -47.33
N THR A 550 6.07 -7.95 -48.33
CA THR A 550 6.09 -9.32 -48.86
C THR A 550 6.96 -9.41 -50.13
N PRO A 551 7.97 -10.30 -50.20
CA PRO A 551 8.45 -11.22 -49.17
C PRO A 551 9.36 -10.54 -48.13
N GLY A 552 9.37 -11.07 -46.91
CA GLY A 552 10.24 -10.63 -45.81
C GLY A 552 10.66 -11.83 -44.97
N THR A 553 11.59 -11.62 -44.02
CA THR A 553 12.11 -12.69 -43.17
C THR A 553 11.84 -12.39 -41.69
N LEU A 554 11.22 -13.34 -40.99
CA LEU A 554 11.07 -13.34 -39.54
C LEU A 554 12.05 -14.35 -38.93
N THR A 555 12.93 -13.89 -38.05
CA THR A 555 13.88 -14.73 -37.33
C THR A 555 13.54 -14.75 -35.84
N VAL A 556 13.34 -15.94 -35.28
CA VAL A 556 13.11 -16.14 -33.85
C VAL A 556 14.31 -16.88 -33.26
N THR A 557 14.99 -16.25 -32.31
CA THR A 557 16.16 -16.79 -31.62
C THR A 557 15.87 -16.96 -30.14
N VAL A 558 16.24 -18.10 -29.56
CA VAL A 558 16.12 -18.37 -28.12
C VAL A 558 17.47 -18.88 -27.64
N LYS A 559 18.08 -18.20 -26.66
CA LYS A 559 19.40 -18.59 -26.11
C LYS A 559 19.51 -18.26 -24.63
N THR A 560 20.48 -18.86 -23.96
CA THR A 560 20.82 -18.56 -22.56
C THR A 560 21.97 -17.54 -22.51
N LEU A 561 21.78 -16.45 -21.77
CA LEU A 561 22.79 -15.47 -21.39
C LEU A 561 23.31 -15.85 -19.98
N ASN A 562 24.55 -16.31 -19.93
CA ASN A 562 25.30 -16.85 -18.78
C ASN A 562 25.01 -18.32 -18.42
N ASP A 563 26.06 -19.14 -18.42
CA ASP A 563 26.04 -20.62 -18.33
C ASP A 563 26.01 -21.15 -16.87
N GLN A 564 25.42 -20.40 -15.94
CA GLN A 564 25.27 -20.81 -14.53
C GLN A 564 23.81 -20.79 -14.08
N ALA A 565 23.49 -21.48 -12.99
CA ALA A 565 22.13 -21.71 -12.48
C ALA A 565 21.31 -20.42 -12.18
N SER A 566 21.95 -19.25 -12.17
CA SER A 566 21.34 -17.91 -12.08
C SER A 566 21.28 -17.17 -13.44
N GLY A 567 21.25 -17.91 -14.55
CA GLY A 567 21.26 -17.37 -15.91
C GLY A 567 19.96 -16.66 -16.31
N THR A 568 20.02 -15.99 -17.45
CA THR A 568 18.88 -15.32 -18.09
C THR A 568 18.63 -15.93 -19.46
N ILE A 569 17.38 -16.07 -19.87
CA ILE A 569 16.99 -16.51 -21.21
C ILE A 569 16.72 -15.28 -22.05
N GLU A 570 17.35 -15.16 -23.21
CA GLU A 570 17.04 -14.13 -24.21
C GLU A 570 16.22 -14.74 -25.35
N VAL A 571 15.04 -14.18 -25.58
CA VAL A 571 14.19 -14.45 -26.74
C VAL A 571 14.24 -13.22 -27.65
N SER A 572 14.77 -13.39 -28.86
CA SER A 572 14.84 -12.31 -29.86
C SER A 572 13.92 -12.60 -31.05
N ILE A 573 13.05 -11.66 -31.38
CA ILE A 573 12.20 -11.67 -32.57
C ILE A 573 12.68 -10.55 -33.49
N SER A 574 13.22 -10.93 -34.65
CA SER A 574 13.82 -10.02 -35.62
C SER A 574 13.08 -10.08 -36.96
N ASP A 575 12.71 -8.92 -37.48
CA ASP A 575 12.04 -8.77 -38.77
C ASP A 575 12.84 -7.89 -39.73
N THR A 576 12.65 -8.12 -41.03
CA THR A 576 13.24 -7.31 -42.10
C THR A 576 12.24 -6.26 -42.63
N GLY A 577 11.43 -5.68 -41.74
CA GLY A 577 10.40 -4.70 -42.09
C GLY A 577 10.94 -3.28 -42.30
N THR A 578 10.05 -2.30 -42.25
CA THR A 578 10.39 -0.89 -42.50
C THR A 578 11.31 -0.26 -41.45
N GLY A 579 11.46 -0.90 -40.28
CA GLY A 579 12.20 -0.36 -39.14
C GLY A 579 11.59 0.91 -38.55
N MET A 580 12.28 1.51 -37.57
CA MET A 580 11.83 2.67 -36.80
C MET A 580 12.93 3.73 -36.67
N THR A 581 12.55 5.02 -36.70
CA THR A 581 13.47 6.13 -36.40
C THR A 581 13.83 6.17 -34.91
N PRO A 582 14.94 6.81 -34.51
CA PRO A 582 15.31 6.94 -33.10
C PRO A 582 14.21 7.57 -32.23
N GLU A 583 13.52 8.60 -32.76
CA GLU A 583 12.38 9.25 -32.09
C GLU A 583 11.17 8.31 -31.92
N GLN A 584 10.96 7.38 -32.85
CA GLN A 584 9.89 6.36 -32.75
C GLN A 584 10.26 5.29 -31.73
N GLN A 585 11.53 4.92 -31.62
CA GLN A 585 12.01 3.92 -30.66
C GLN A 585 11.86 4.42 -29.22
N GLU A 586 12.09 5.70 -28.97
CA GLU A 586 11.94 6.31 -27.63
C GLU A 586 10.45 6.42 -27.22
N LYS A 587 9.54 6.55 -28.19
CA LYS A 587 8.10 6.72 -27.96
C LYS A 587 7.28 5.44 -28.07
N MET A 588 7.83 4.33 -28.59
CA MET A 588 7.05 3.12 -28.88
C MET A 588 6.47 2.43 -27.65
N PHE A 589 7.03 2.68 -26.47
CA PHE A 589 6.54 2.17 -25.19
C PHE A 589 5.62 3.17 -24.46
N ALA A 590 5.42 4.38 -25.00
CA ALA A 590 4.54 5.37 -24.42
C ALA A 590 3.07 4.99 -24.61
N LEU A 591 2.26 5.20 -23.55
CA LEU A 591 0.83 4.91 -23.56
C LEU A 591 0.12 5.64 -24.71
N ASN A 592 -0.70 4.92 -25.47
CA ASN A 592 -1.49 5.43 -26.61
C ASN A 592 -0.66 5.88 -27.83
N TYR A 593 0.63 5.54 -27.90
CA TYR A 593 1.44 5.84 -29.08
C TYR A 593 1.26 4.75 -30.15
N THR A 594 0.76 5.14 -31.33
CA THR A 594 0.52 4.23 -32.46
C THR A 594 0.90 4.88 -33.78
N THR A 595 1.54 4.12 -34.66
CA THR A 595 1.92 4.55 -36.02
C THR A 595 0.92 4.09 -37.09
N LYS A 596 -0.16 3.39 -36.70
CA LYS A 596 -1.19 2.85 -37.60
C LYS A 596 -2.32 3.89 -37.78
N ARG A 597 -2.59 4.33 -39.03
CA ARG A 597 -3.68 5.27 -39.36
C ARG A 597 -5.06 4.59 -39.38
N GLU A 598 -6.10 5.39 -39.11
CA GLU A 598 -7.54 5.03 -39.03
C GLU A 598 -7.95 3.93 -40.03
N GLY A 599 -8.25 2.74 -39.50
CA GLY A 599 -8.66 1.56 -40.28
C GLY A 599 -8.13 0.24 -39.70
N HIS A 600 -6.95 0.27 -39.09
CA HIS A 600 -6.41 -0.83 -38.28
C HIS A 600 -6.32 -0.37 -36.83
N PHE A 601 -7.23 -0.82 -35.97
CA PHE A 601 -7.26 -0.46 -34.54
C PHE A 601 -5.98 -0.94 -33.84
N GLY A 602 -4.98 -0.06 -33.74
CA GLY A 602 -3.83 -0.20 -32.86
C GLY A 602 -3.92 0.88 -31.81
N LEU A 603 -4.43 0.55 -30.62
CA LEU A 603 -4.61 1.48 -29.50
C LEU A 603 -3.27 2.03 -28.94
N GLY A 604 -2.13 1.47 -29.37
CA GLY A 604 -0.81 1.89 -28.89
C GLY A 604 -0.51 1.42 -27.47
N ILE A 605 -1.12 0.32 -27.04
CA ILE A 605 -0.99 -0.22 -25.67
C ILE A 605 -0.19 -1.54 -25.69
N GLY A 606 -0.22 -2.31 -26.78
CA GLY A 606 0.32 -3.67 -26.81
C GLY A 606 1.81 -3.82 -26.53
N LEU A 607 2.63 -2.81 -26.85
CA LEU A 607 4.07 -2.83 -26.51
C LEU A 607 4.32 -2.44 -25.04
N THR A 608 3.56 -1.48 -24.51
CA THR A 608 3.57 -1.14 -23.09
C THR A 608 3.10 -2.33 -22.25
N MET A 609 2.08 -3.05 -22.71
CA MET A 609 1.60 -4.28 -22.09
C MET A 609 2.66 -5.38 -22.07
N CYS A 610 3.40 -5.56 -23.17
CA CYS A 610 4.53 -6.48 -23.20
C CYS A 610 5.58 -6.11 -22.14
N GLN A 611 5.88 -4.82 -21.97
CA GLN A 611 6.84 -4.35 -20.97
C GLN A 611 6.36 -4.63 -19.54
N THR A 612 5.09 -4.35 -19.24
CA THR A 612 4.49 -4.65 -17.92
C THR A 612 4.54 -6.15 -17.62
N ILE A 613 4.07 -6.98 -18.54
CA ILE A 613 4.07 -8.44 -18.37
C ILE A 613 5.49 -8.97 -18.14
N ILE A 614 6.46 -8.53 -18.94
CA ILE A 614 7.84 -9.00 -18.82
C ILE A 614 8.48 -8.54 -17.50
N HIS A 615 8.23 -7.30 -17.05
CA HIS A 615 8.69 -6.84 -15.74
C HIS A 615 8.06 -7.60 -14.57
N GLU A 616 6.77 -7.97 -14.65
CA GLU A 616 6.12 -8.81 -13.64
C GLU A 616 6.73 -10.22 -13.56
N GLN A 617 7.27 -10.73 -14.67
CA GLN A 617 8.05 -11.97 -14.70
C GLN A 617 9.53 -11.76 -14.27
N GLY A 618 9.91 -10.56 -13.86
CA GLY A 618 11.28 -10.22 -13.43
C GLY A 618 12.27 -10.03 -14.59
N GLY A 619 11.77 -9.82 -15.81
CA GLY A 619 12.55 -9.66 -17.03
C GLY A 619 12.65 -8.22 -17.53
N ASP A 620 13.24 -8.05 -18.72
CA ASP A 620 13.34 -6.78 -19.45
C ASP A 620 13.05 -6.96 -20.94
N ILE A 621 12.63 -5.90 -21.63
CA ILE A 621 12.39 -5.88 -23.07
C ILE A 621 13.14 -4.72 -23.73
N GLN A 622 13.91 -5.04 -24.76
CA GLN A 622 14.74 -4.08 -25.48
C GLN A 622 14.42 -4.10 -26.97
N VAL A 623 14.53 -2.93 -27.60
CA VAL A 623 14.34 -2.75 -29.04
C VAL A 623 15.66 -2.33 -29.69
N ARG A 624 15.96 -2.91 -30.86
CA ARG A 624 17.02 -2.46 -31.75
C ARG A 624 16.43 -2.37 -33.15
N SER A 625 16.34 -1.16 -33.70
CA SER A 625 15.77 -0.98 -35.04
C SER A 625 16.57 0.03 -35.85
N GLN A 626 16.56 -0.16 -37.17
CA GLN A 626 17.14 0.79 -38.12
C GLN A 626 16.14 1.01 -39.27
N PRO A 627 15.83 2.27 -39.65
CA PRO A 627 14.93 2.56 -40.75
C PRO A 627 15.37 1.88 -42.05
N GLY A 628 14.45 1.18 -42.70
CA GLY A 628 14.67 0.47 -43.97
C GLY A 628 15.44 -0.85 -43.88
N ILE A 629 15.87 -1.25 -42.67
CA ILE A 629 16.60 -2.52 -42.45
C ILE A 629 15.73 -3.51 -41.66
N GLY A 630 15.05 -3.05 -40.61
CA GLY A 630 14.18 -3.90 -39.80
C GLY A 630 14.17 -3.57 -38.31
N THR A 631 13.54 -4.44 -37.53
CA THR A 631 13.41 -4.32 -36.08
C THR A 631 13.77 -5.63 -35.40
N THR A 632 14.44 -5.55 -34.26
CA THR A 632 14.70 -6.68 -33.37
C THR A 632 14.21 -6.35 -31.97
N MET A 633 13.28 -7.15 -31.48
CA MET A 633 12.76 -7.11 -30.12
C MET A 633 13.42 -8.22 -29.32
N ALA A 634 14.16 -7.88 -28.27
CA ALA A 634 14.85 -8.82 -27.39
C ALA A 634 14.19 -8.80 -26.01
N VAL A 635 13.69 -9.95 -25.56
CA VAL A 635 13.07 -10.16 -24.25
C VAL A 635 14.00 -11.00 -23.40
N THR A 636 14.36 -10.52 -22.21
CA THR A 636 15.18 -11.25 -21.24
C THR A 636 14.31 -11.72 -20.08
N LEU A 637 14.41 -13.00 -19.72
CA LEU A 637 13.65 -13.62 -18.64
C LEU A 637 14.61 -14.35 -17.68
N PRO A 638 14.49 -14.17 -16.35
CA PRO A 638 15.34 -14.87 -15.41
C PRO A 638 14.93 -16.35 -15.27
N ILE A 639 15.91 -17.25 -15.10
CA ILE A 639 15.65 -18.68 -14.86
C ILE A 639 15.09 -18.90 -13.43
N GLU A 640 15.60 -18.13 -12.46
CA GLU A 640 15.08 -18.03 -11.09
C GLU A 640 14.69 -16.58 -10.79
N LEU A 641 13.49 -16.36 -10.24
CA LEU A 641 13.03 -15.02 -9.91
C LEU A 641 13.91 -14.39 -8.81
N PRO A 642 14.33 -13.12 -8.97
CA PRO A 642 14.99 -12.40 -7.89
C PRO A 642 14.05 -12.29 -6.67
N ALA A 643 14.57 -12.57 -5.48
CA ALA A 643 13.84 -12.59 -4.20
C ALA A 643 13.11 -11.27 -3.84
N SER A 644 13.31 -10.19 -4.60
CA SER A 644 12.70 -8.87 -4.42
C SER A 644 11.28 -8.74 -5.00
N VAL A 645 10.85 -9.63 -5.90
CA VAL A 645 9.52 -9.55 -6.56
C VAL A 645 8.46 -10.38 -5.83
N SER A 646 8.87 -11.25 -4.88
CA SER A 646 8.00 -11.99 -3.98
C SER A 646 7.53 -11.14 -2.79
N LYS A 647 6.81 -10.04 -3.04
CA LYS A 647 5.90 -9.49 -2.02
C LYS A 647 4.53 -10.11 -2.25
N GLU A 648 4.22 -11.14 -1.48
CA GLU A 648 2.83 -11.57 -1.29
C GLU A 648 1.99 -10.38 -0.81
N PRO A 649 0.72 -10.25 -1.25
CA PRO A 649 -0.19 -9.30 -0.66
C PRO A 649 -0.39 -9.72 0.80
N GLN A 650 0.14 -8.91 1.73
CA GLN A 650 -0.18 -9.07 3.16
C GLN A 650 -1.69 -8.91 3.31
N ARG A 651 -2.32 -9.98 3.81
CA ARG A 651 -3.75 -10.06 4.13
C ARG A 651 -4.16 -9.09 5.22
#